data_AF-A0A8X7X9C7-F1
#
_entry.id   AF-A0A8X7X9C7-F1
#
_cell.length_a   1.000
_cell.length_b   1.000
_cell.length_c   1.000
_cell.angle_alpha   90.00
_cell.angle_beta   90.00
_cell.angle_gamma   90.00
#
_symmetry.space_group_name_H-M   'P 1'
#
loop_
_entity.id
_entity.type
_entity.pdbx_description
1 polymer ?
#
loop_
_entity_poly.entity_id
_entity_poly.type
_entity_poly.pdbx_seq_one_letter_code
_entity_poly.pdbx_strand_id
1 'polypeptide(L)'
;MRSKNEYLSEIRTKITNIQASRQNCMSLEEMSWFAREHGFEVDEDYGPCQTGRKKAEEVLADLNCHKITEFKQVMFPFQGPAWHEYSKIEKESLRLREIGHKNTLDYSRELEQKKRQIHLKYSNNDITPPMKTFMETILGCAKEERLFFLQWMKLKLDSLSSTALPELREQLKMAGKDLNEQKQLLEKLTSSSLGLEHFLREIGQIYETFLMCDSRLKQDLLHLPATVAEMLLAGFPVELIDGSVCNIPMRWVSDILNEVNKKTHSNTRIFVLSVLGVQSSGKSTLLNTLFGLQFAVSAGRCTQGAFMQLIHVDPDIKPELGCDYIMVIDTEGLKSQELMSLTDNYERDNEMATMIAALSDVTLVNLASESSAEMQDVLQIVIHALIRMKETGKKPSIYFTHQNVADISAKEMNLLGTTQLLNRLNAVTQAAAKQEKKEGVYCEFSDVIQCDPASANKYIAGLWHGVPPMATVNVGYSESVFELKKELLNYIKEQKKKQNPSKISDFVKWMEDVSAAVKSEDFLFSFQNSLEAAAFAKLDTQYLNWIWEIQQRFMEWWEREEVKIKNCEELDDLLSKLSTEVEELRQEQEDKALYNLQSYFKMDIENKQFIENHRHYFETNIKIACQQLKDDSLKKLETSAENWERQNSVRKIRKTYDANIQHKVKELVKKCKEEKKELSDAELTWIFDEMWKETVGFFKCPEDKVDVQRDMEKSLLNNASQRKDLKWKLKDRKCEPIGDDGFKVLPVHYKTFHKFGFSLTLGFTSTGVQETANSIIRECKKHIEDLVDKDTDYDPHYCTGVIVTIDKQIERLYDEKRKLTDQFYVDLKLHICAIAVRQFQEMHNRFLQNNNLLARLEEEKTAYCETLKDLYREGDLSQKLAKRFCSLCLKPSLKSVVQRQLSKQITTNMREKWMPYVFENISYFQLALLVDVYKRDSFDAYKHYITDYDQYALDWLEKQANVYCRTVMNGKVRILSMAEETTQRLCSTVKMTLTEVAKINLNTSDEFLQKLISELELQIVIMKEKLKVAKFGYEVNAAEFSKDLEQVMDTLEKELLHEFSSWDVSFEIRSLPNPPHKQLFKLLRGCGEKCPACGAPCELEGSNHQHYSRYHRVFAVNHMPPKMLPFKTQIKKRYSQIFVNFDERSMNCISSKTQKTSRQGRLLRRYKWGNLYKGYTSVYWRFVLKKYNQQFAEFYNTKPVYLDSIFEITWNDVRKHLEKVYQVKLGPPSLARFRSMKSQRTLDKYERAPSFQQD
;
A
#
# COMPACT_ATOMS: atom_id res chain seq x y z
N MET A 1 -16.51 -83.77 -12.09
CA MET A 1 -16.90 -82.34 -12.15
C MET A 1 -15.62 -81.53 -12.30
N ARG A 2 -15.42 -80.85 -13.44
CA ARG A 2 -14.25 -79.97 -13.63
C ARG A 2 -14.35 -78.78 -12.68
N SER A 3 -13.22 -78.36 -12.12
CA SER A 3 -13.22 -77.25 -11.16
C SER A 3 -13.46 -75.91 -11.88
N LYS A 4 -14.07 -74.93 -11.19
CA LYS A 4 -14.30 -73.57 -11.72
C LYS A 4 -13.02 -72.92 -12.27
N ASN A 5 -11.86 -73.31 -11.73
CA ASN A 5 -10.54 -72.82 -12.15
C ASN A 5 -10.06 -73.43 -13.47
N GLU A 6 -10.38 -74.69 -13.76
CA GLU A 6 -10.08 -75.31 -15.07
C GLU A 6 -10.91 -74.66 -16.18
N TYR A 7 -12.18 -74.38 -15.91
CA TYR A 7 -13.06 -73.70 -16.87
C TYR A 7 -12.60 -72.27 -17.16
N LEU A 8 -12.16 -71.52 -16.12
CA LEU A 8 -11.59 -70.18 -16.27
C LEU A 8 -10.25 -70.19 -17.04
N SER A 9 -9.42 -71.21 -16.81
CA SER A 9 -8.17 -71.43 -17.55
C SER A 9 -8.45 -71.70 -19.04
N GLU A 10 -9.41 -72.58 -19.33
CA GLU A 10 -9.78 -72.93 -20.70
C GLU A 10 -10.39 -71.74 -21.45
N ILE A 11 -11.27 -70.98 -20.78
CA ILE A 11 -11.83 -69.72 -21.32
C ILE A 11 -10.73 -68.71 -21.55
N ARG A 12 -9.81 -68.49 -20.58
CA ARG A 12 -8.67 -67.58 -20.75
C ARG A 12 -7.83 -68.01 -21.95
N THR A 13 -7.50 -69.27 -22.07
CA THR A 13 -6.66 -69.78 -23.17
C THR A 13 -7.36 -69.60 -24.52
N LYS A 14 -8.67 -69.86 -24.61
CA LYS A 14 -9.46 -69.59 -25.82
C LYS A 14 -9.52 -68.09 -26.15
N ILE A 15 -9.75 -67.22 -25.17
CA ILE A 15 -9.75 -65.76 -25.36
C ILE A 15 -8.37 -65.28 -25.80
N THR A 16 -7.29 -65.77 -25.18
CA THR A 16 -5.91 -65.42 -25.55
C THR A 16 -5.59 -65.88 -26.98
N ASN A 17 -6.05 -67.06 -27.37
CA ASN A 17 -5.88 -67.55 -28.74
C ASN A 17 -6.68 -66.72 -29.76
N ILE A 18 -7.91 -66.31 -29.42
CA ILE A 18 -8.74 -65.40 -30.24
C ILE A 18 -8.09 -64.01 -30.37
N GLN A 19 -7.51 -63.50 -29.28
CA GLN A 19 -6.78 -62.23 -29.28
C GLN A 19 -5.44 -62.30 -30.03
N ALA A 20 -4.79 -63.47 -30.04
CA ALA A 20 -3.54 -63.70 -30.76
C ALA A 20 -3.75 -63.87 -32.28
N SER A 21 -4.91 -64.36 -32.71
CA SER A 21 -5.29 -64.40 -34.12
C SER A 21 -5.70 -63.00 -34.61
N ARG A 22 -4.72 -62.14 -34.93
CA ARG A 22 -4.92 -60.81 -35.55
C ARG A 22 -5.57 -60.83 -36.95
N GLN A 23 -6.00 -61.98 -37.45
CA GLN A 23 -6.44 -62.12 -38.84
C GLN A 23 -7.84 -61.56 -39.14
N ASN A 24 -8.69 -61.26 -38.14
CA ASN A 24 -10.06 -60.78 -38.36
C ASN A 24 -10.45 -59.60 -37.43
N CYS A 25 -9.59 -58.60 -37.24
CA CYS A 25 -10.05 -57.35 -36.60
C CYS A 25 -10.77 -56.52 -37.67
N MET A 26 -12.10 -56.48 -37.57
CA MET A 26 -12.99 -55.66 -38.41
C MET A 26 -13.57 -54.53 -37.57
N SER A 27 -13.80 -53.38 -38.21
CA SER A 27 -14.52 -52.27 -37.58
C SER A 27 -15.98 -52.66 -37.31
N LEU A 28 -16.64 -52.01 -36.35
CA LEU A 28 -18.07 -52.22 -36.10
C LEU A 28 -18.91 -51.93 -37.37
N GLU A 29 -18.47 -51.00 -38.22
CA GLU A 29 -19.11 -50.69 -39.50
C GLU A 29 -18.97 -51.86 -40.49
N GLU A 30 -17.80 -52.49 -40.58
CA GLU A 30 -17.62 -53.71 -41.40
C GLU A 30 -18.37 -54.92 -40.79
N MET A 31 -18.41 -55.03 -39.46
CA MET A 31 -19.20 -56.07 -38.76
C MET A 31 -20.69 -55.92 -39.03
N SER A 32 -21.19 -54.69 -39.21
CA SER A 32 -22.60 -54.46 -39.56
C SER A 32 -22.98 -55.12 -40.88
N TRP A 33 -22.05 -55.25 -41.83
CA TRP A 33 -22.30 -55.97 -43.08
C TRP A 33 -22.50 -57.47 -42.84
N PHE A 34 -21.64 -58.10 -42.04
CA PHE A 34 -21.80 -59.50 -41.65
C PHE A 34 -23.05 -59.74 -40.80
N ALA A 35 -23.40 -58.80 -39.92
CA ALA A 35 -24.62 -58.86 -39.12
C ALA A 35 -25.86 -58.95 -40.02
N ARG A 36 -25.92 -58.12 -41.08
CA ARG A 36 -26.97 -58.18 -42.11
C ARG A 36 -27.00 -59.52 -42.83
N GLU A 37 -25.85 -60.05 -43.26
CA GLU A 37 -25.76 -61.35 -43.94
C GLU A 37 -26.29 -62.51 -43.07
N HIS A 38 -26.15 -62.40 -41.74
CA HIS A 38 -26.60 -63.42 -40.79
C HIS A 38 -28.01 -63.14 -40.23
N GLY A 39 -28.73 -62.16 -40.79
CA GLY A 39 -30.12 -61.86 -40.41
C GLY A 39 -30.27 -61.10 -39.09
N PHE A 40 -29.21 -60.48 -38.57
CA PHE A 40 -29.32 -59.56 -37.44
C PHE A 40 -29.84 -58.20 -37.91
N GLU A 41 -30.75 -57.61 -37.14
CA GLU A 41 -31.19 -56.24 -37.34
C GLU A 41 -30.08 -55.27 -36.91
N VAL A 42 -29.85 -54.24 -37.73
CA VAL A 42 -28.84 -53.20 -37.50
C VAL A 42 -29.57 -51.86 -37.32
N ASP A 43 -29.38 -51.22 -36.17
CA ASP A 43 -30.08 -49.97 -35.80
C ASP A 43 -29.84 -48.85 -36.83
N GLU A 44 -28.66 -48.82 -37.46
CA GLU A 44 -28.29 -47.85 -38.49
C GLU A 44 -29.05 -48.02 -39.82
N ASP A 45 -29.72 -49.16 -40.04
CA ASP A 45 -30.56 -49.37 -41.24
C ASP A 45 -31.96 -48.75 -41.11
N TYR A 46 -32.30 -48.24 -39.93
CA TYR A 46 -33.54 -47.53 -39.71
C TYR A 46 -33.61 -46.26 -40.58
N GLY A 47 -34.66 -46.14 -41.41
CA GLY A 47 -34.77 -45.08 -42.44
C GLY A 47 -34.56 -43.64 -41.92
N PRO A 48 -35.17 -43.25 -40.79
CA PRO A 48 -34.89 -41.96 -40.15
C PRO A 48 -33.43 -41.78 -39.70
N CYS A 49 -32.77 -42.86 -39.25
CA CYS A 49 -31.37 -42.86 -38.87
C CYS A 49 -30.46 -42.63 -40.09
N GLN A 50 -30.72 -43.32 -41.21
CA GLN A 50 -29.99 -43.14 -42.47
C GLN A 50 -30.14 -41.72 -43.03
N THR A 51 -31.37 -41.20 -43.02
CA THR A 51 -31.66 -39.84 -43.49
C THR A 51 -30.97 -38.79 -42.61
N GLY A 52 -31.03 -38.98 -41.28
CA GLY A 52 -30.30 -38.15 -40.32
C GLY A 52 -28.79 -38.19 -40.52
N ARG A 53 -28.21 -39.39 -40.77
CA ARG A 53 -26.79 -39.56 -41.09
C ARG A 53 -26.42 -38.75 -42.33
N LYS A 54 -27.15 -38.94 -43.44
CA LYS A 54 -26.88 -38.27 -44.72
C LYS A 54 -26.85 -36.74 -44.57
N LYS A 55 -27.86 -36.16 -43.92
CA LYS A 55 -27.93 -34.71 -43.67
C LYS A 55 -26.77 -34.22 -42.80
N ALA A 56 -26.33 -35.02 -41.82
CA ALA A 56 -25.15 -34.69 -41.02
C ALA A 56 -23.85 -34.72 -41.84
N GLU A 57 -23.71 -35.62 -42.82
CA GLU A 57 -22.55 -35.63 -43.72
C GLU A 57 -22.58 -34.44 -44.68
N GLU A 58 -23.76 -34.04 -45.16
CA GLU A 58 -23.93 -32.86 -46.01
C GLU A 58 -23.51 -31.56 -45.29
N VAL A 59 -23.91 -31.38 -44.02
CA VAL A 59 -23.50 -30.21 -43.21
C VAL A 59 -21.99 -30.19 -42.93
N LEU A 60 -21.36 -31.36 -42.81
CA LEU A 60 -19.95 -31.52 -42.45
C LEU A 60 -19.03 -31.77 -43.65
N ALA A 61 -19.53 -31.71 -44.89
CA ALA A 61 -18.80 -32.12 -46.09
C ALA A 61 -17.47 -31.36 -46.30
N ASP A 62 -17.43 -30.07 -45.91
CA ASP A 62 -16.26 -29.19 -46.08
C ASP A 62 -15.30 -29.19 -44.87
N LEU A 63 -15.56 -30.01 -43.84
CA LEU A 63 -14.80 -30.00 -42.59
C LEU A 63 -13.58 -30.94 -42.64
N ASN A 64 -12.38 -30.39 -42.50
CA ASN A 64 -11.12 -31.15 -42.35
C ASN A 64 -10.56 -31.00 -40.92
N CYS A 65 -10.14 -32.11 -40.30
CA CYS A 65 -9.62 -32.17 -38.93
C CYS A 65 -8.40 -31.25 -38.67
N HIS A 66 -7.62 -30.92 -39.69
CA HIS A 66 -6.45 -30.03 -39.57
C HIS A 66 -6.78 -28.52 -39.74
N LYS A 67 -8.04 -28.16 -40.05
CA LYS A 67 -8.47 -26.78 -40.34
C LYS A 67 -9.64 -26.28 -39.47
N ILE A 68 -9.86 -26.89 -38.30
CA ILE A 68 -11.00 -26.57 -37.42
C ILE A 68 -11.07 -25.07 -37.06
N THR A 69 -9.93 -24.43 -36.81
CA THR A 69 -9.89 -23.00 -36.46
C THR A 69 -10.31 -22.09 -37.63
N GLU A 70 -9.84 -22.37 -38.84
CA GLU A 70 -10.24 -21.63 -40.06
C GLU A 70 -11.73 -21.86 -40.35
N PHE A 71 -12.18 -23.12 -40.22
CA PHE A 71 -13.59 -23.49 -40.37
C PHE A 71 -14.48 -22.70 -39.42
N LYS A 72 -14.13 -22.60 -38.12
CA LYS A 72 -14.90 -21.83 -37.13
C LYS A 72 -15.06 -20.35 -37.51
N GLN A 73 -14.00 -19.72 -38.00
CA GLN A 73 -14.03 -18.30 -38.37
C GLN A 73 -14.95 -18.01 -39.56
N VAL A 74 -15.00 -18.94 -40.52
CA VAL A 74 -15.87 -18.82 -41.70
C VAL A 74 -17.30 -19.18 -41.37
N MET A 75 -17.49 -20.29 -40.65
CA MET A 75 -18.80 -20.90 -40.43
C MET A 75 -19.67 -20.22 -39.40
N PHE A 76 -19.04 -19.55 -38.44
CA PHE A 76 -19.75 -18.94 -37.32
C PHE A 76 -19.42 -17.45 -37.15
N PRO A 77 -19.81 -16.59 -38.11
CA PRO A 77 -19.48 -15.17 -38.10
C PRO A 77 -20.28 -14.35 -37.07
N PHE A 78 -21.39 -14.88 -36.53
CA PHE A 78 -22.24 -14.19 -35.55
C PHE A 78 -21.76 -14.43 -34.11
N GLN A 79 -21.13 -15.56 -33.82
CA GLN A 79 -20.37 -15.78 -32.58
C GLN A 79 -18.95 -15.20 -32.68
N GLY A 80 -18.35 -14.84 -31.54
CA GLY A 80 -16.98 -14.29 -31.48
C GLY A 80 -16.94 -12.76 -31.34
N PRO A 81 -16.13 -12.01 -32.13
CA PRO A 81 -15.83 -10.60 -31.85
C PRO A 81 -17.05 -9.68 -31.73
N ALA A 82 -18.09 -9.93 -32.53
CA ALA A 82 -19.35 -9.19 -32.50
C ALA A 82 -20.04 -9.30 -31.14
N TRP A 83 -20.21 -10.54 -30.69
CA TRP A 83 -20.84 -10.89 -29.42
C TRP A 83 -20.01 -10.44 -28.22
N HIS A 84 -18.67 -10.49 -28.33
CA HIS A 84 -17.76 -9.91 -27.33
C HIS A 84 -17.94 -8.39 -27.20
N GLU A 85 -17.97 -7.66 -28.32
CA GLU A 85 -18.16 -6.21 -28.30
C GLU A 85 -19.54 -5.82 -27.77
N TYR A 86 -20.59 -6.52 -28.21
CA TYR A 86 -21.95 -6.33 -27.73
C TYR A 86 -22.07 -6.57 -26.22
N SER A 87 -21.54 -7.70 -25.73
CA SER A 87 -21.55 -8.04 -24.30
C SER A 87 -20.77 -7.03 -23.46
N LYS A 88 -19.64 -6.51 -23.97
CA LYS A 88 -18.88 -5.44 -23.30
C LYS A 88 -19.71 -4.17 -23.17
N ILE A 89 -20.39 -3.74 -24.24
CA ILE A 89 -21.25 -2.56 -24.24
C ILE A 89 -22.47 -2.74 -23.33
N GLU A 90 -23.02 -3.95 -23.27
CA GLU A 90 -24.13 -4.27 -22.37
C GLU A 90 -23.73 -4.12 -20.89
N LYS A 91 -22.58 -4.69 -20.48
CA LYS A 91 -22.03 -4.48 -19.13
C LYS A 91 -21.73 -3.01 -18.87
N GLU A 92 -21.14 -2.31 -19.83
CA GLU A 92 -20.84 -0.88 -19.71
C GLU A 92 -22.11 -0.02 -19.61
N SER A 93 -23.21 -0.40 -20.27
CA SER A 93 -24.49 0.33 -20.19
C SER A 93 -25.11 0.32 -18.79
N LEU A 94 -24.73 -0.65 -17.96
CA LEU A 94 -25.16 -0.77 -16.57
C LEU A 94 -24.14 -0.18 -15.59
N ARG A 95 -22.84 -0.35 -15.87
CA ARG A 95 -21.74 0.07 -14.97
C ARG A 95 -21.28 1.50 -15.17
N LEU A 96 -21.40 2.04 -16.39
CA LEU A 96 -21.02 3.39 -16.79
C LEU A 96 -19.56 3.77 -16.39
N ARG A 97 -18.62 2.82 -16.47
CA ARG A 97 -17.20 3.02 -16.08
C ARG A 97 -16.47 3.97 -17.04
N GLU A 98 -16.82 3.95 -18.31
CA GLU A 98 -16.19 4.71 -19.41
C GLU A 98 -16.95 6.01 -19.76
N ILE A 99 -17.84 6.50 -18.87
CA ILE A 99 -18.72 7.67 -19.09
C ILE A 99 -17.99 9.01 -19.34
N GLY A 100 -16.80 9.21 -18.78
CA GLY A 100 -16.03 10.45 -18.94
C GLY A 100 -16.77 11.69 -18.39
N HIS A 101 -17.03 12.71 -19.22
CA HIS A 101 -17.81 13.92 -18.87
C HIS A 101 -19.14 14.05 -19.60
N LYS A 102 -19.54 12.99 -20.29
CA LYS A 102 -20.86 12.95 -20.89
C LYS A 102 -21.88 12.78 -19.77
N ASN A 103 -23.04 13.41 -19.90
CA ASN A 103 -24.13 13.15 -18.97
C ASN A 103 -24.62 11.69 -19.15
N THR A 104 -25.23 11.13 -18.11
CA THR A 104 -25.67 9.73 -18.08
C THR A 104 -26.62 9.38 -19.23
N LEU A 105 -27.55 10.28 -19.57
CA LEU A 105 -28.56 10.05 -20.60
C LEU A 105 -27.97 10.00 -22.01
N ASP A 106 -27.02 10.89 -22.33
CA ASP A 106 -26.38 10.96 -23.64
C ASP A 106 -25.38 9.82 -23.82
N TYR A 107 -24.66 9.43 -22.77
CA TYR A 107 -23.77 8.27 -22.81
C TYR A 107 -24.55 6.96 -22.97
N SER A 108 -25.64 6.77 -22.22
CA SER A 108 -26.53 5.62 -22.40
C SER A 108 -27.12 5.58 -23.82
N ARG A 109 -27.50 6.73 -24.39
CA ARG A 109 -28.00 6.82 -25.78
C ARG A 109 -26.92 6.41 -26.80
N GLU A 110 -25.67 6.83 -26.58
CA GLU A 110 -24.53 6.43 -27.42
C GLU A 110 -24.28 4.92 -27.36
N LEU A 111 -24.29 4.32 -26.16
CA LEU A 111 -24.11 2.88 -26.00
C LEU A 111 -25.23 2.09 -26.69
N GLU A 112 -26.48 2.54 -26.57
CA GLU A 112 -27.61 1.94 -27.29
C GLU A 112 -27.47 2.09 -28.82
N GLN A 113 -26.97 3.23 -29.30
CA GLN A 113 -26.65 3.39 -30.73
C GLN A 113 -25.54 2.43 -31.18
N LYS A 114 -24.49 2.23 -30.37
CA LYS A 114 -23.42 1.26 -30.68
C LYS A 114 -23.93 -0.17 -30.71
N LYS A 115 -24.80 -0.58 -29.76
CA LYS A 115 -25.47 -1.89 -29.78
C LYS A 115 -26.22 -2.11 -31.10
N ARG A 116 -27.01 -1.11 -31.53
CA ARG A 116 -27.73 -1.16 -32.82
C ARG A 116 -26.78 -1.21 -34.02
N GLN A 117 -25.70 -0.44 -34.00
CA GLN A 117 -24.70 -0.45 -35.08
C GLN A 117 -24.01 -1.81 -35.21
N ILE A 118 -23.71 -2.49 -34.09
CA ILE A 118 -23.17 -3.85 -34.11
C ILE A 118 -24.17 -4.78 -34.78
N HIS A 119 -25.42 -4.84 -34.32
CA HIS A 119 -26.42 -5.70 -34.96
C HIS A 119 -26.60 -5.41 -36.46
N LEU A 120 -26.62 -4.13 -36.88
CA LEU A 120 -26.70 -3.75 -38.30
C LEU A 120 -25.46 -4.15 -39.11
N LYS A 121 -24.27 -4.02 -38.53
CA LYS A 121 -23.02 -4.41 -39.19
C LYS A 121 -23.00 -5.92 -39.44
N TYR A 122 -23.44 -6.71 -38.46
CA TYR A 122 -23.41 -8.16 -38.54
C TYR A 122 -24.65 -8.75 -39.23
N SER A 123 -25.79 -8.05 -39.29
CA SER A 123 -26.93 -8.47 -40.11
C SER A 123 -26.63 -8.43 -41.62
N ASN A 124 -25.58 -7.72 -42.03
CA ASN A 124 -25.08 -7.72 -43.41
C ASN A 124 -24.22 -8.96 -43.73
N ASN A 125 -23.87 -9.79 -42.74
CA ASN A 125 -23.22 -11.06 -43.00
C ASN A 125 -24.25 -12.05 -43.53
N ASP A 126 -23.94 -12.72 -44.64
CA ASP A 126 -24.75 -13.82 -45.12
C ASP A 126 -24.62 -15.03 -44.19
N ILE A 127 -25.74 -15.72 -43.99
CA ILE A 127 -25.75 -17.03 -43.32
C ILE A 127 -25.04 -18.02 -44.23
N THR A 128 -24.02 -18.70 -43.71
CA THR A 128 -23.22 -19.62 -44.51
C THR A 128 -24.08 -20.77 -45.05
N PRO A 129 -23.79 -21.29 -46.26
CA PRO A 129 -24.58 -22.38 -46.84
C PRO A 129 -24.76 -23.59 -45.92
N PRO A 130 -23.74 -24.11 -45.21
CA PRO A 130 -23.95 -25.26 -44.34
C PRO A 130 -24.69 -24.91 -43.04
N MET A 131 -24.60 -23.68 -42.54
CA MET A 131 -25.44 -23.21 -41.42
C MET A 131 -26.92 -23.10 -41.85
N LYS A 132 -27.16 -22.66 -43.08
CA LYS A 132 -28.50 -22.65 -43.67
C LYS A 132 -29.06 -24.07 -43.78
N THR A 133 -28.28 -25.02 -44.31
CA THR A 133 -28.65 -26.45 -44.36
C THR A 133 -28.90 -27.02 -42.96
N PHE A 134 -28.10 -26.65 -41.96
CA PHE A 134 -28.29 -27.08 -40.57
C PHE A 134 -29.62 -26.55 -40.00
N MET A 135 -29.94 -25.28 -40.21
CA MET A 135 -31.23 -24.68 -39.78
C MET A 135 -32.42 -25.29 -40.52
N GLU A 136 -32.34 -25.44 -41.85
CA GLU A 136 -33.39 -26.07 -42.67
C GLU A 136 -33.63 -27.52 -42.24
N THR A 137 -32.57 -28.25 -41.91
CA THR A 137 -32.66 -29.62 -41.39
C THR A 137 -33.33 -29.68 -40.02
N ILE A 138 -32.94 -28.79 -39.10
CA ILE A 138 -33.55 -28.76 -37.77
C ILE A 138 -35.03 -28.36 -37.85
N LEU A 139 -35.39 -27.38 -38.67
CA LEU A 139 -36.77 -26.90 -38.82
C LEU A 139 -37.66 -27.86 -39.62
N GLY A 140 -37.13 -28.46 -40.70
CA GLY A 140 -37.93 -29.20 -41.69
C GLY A 140 -38.04 -30.71 -41.47
N CYS A 141 -37.20 -31.32 -40.63
CA CYS A 141 -37.24 -32.77 -40.37
C CYS A 141 -38.35 -33.18 -39.40
N ALA A 142 -38.84 -34.41 -39.59
CA ALA A 142 -39.62 -35.11 -38.58
C ALA A 142 -38.82 -35.28 -37.28
N LYS A 143 -39.52 -35.40 -36.14
CA LYS A 143 -38.89 -35.44 -34.80
C LYS A 143 -37.80 -36.50 -34.69
N GLU A 144 -38.05 -37.73 -35.15
CA GLU A 144 -37.09 -38.84 -35.07
C GLU A 144 -35.86 -38.62 -35.95
N GLU A 145 -36.04 -38.21 -37.22
CA GLU A 145 -34.95 -37.85 -38.12
C GLU A 145 -34.04 -36.77 -37.53
N ARG A 146 -34.65 -35.74 -36.91
CA ARG A 146 -33.92 -34.64 -36.27
C ARG A 146 -33.04 -35.14 -35.12
N LEU A 147 -33.54 -36.05 -34.29
CA LEU A 147 -32.77 -36.61 -33.16
C LEU A 147 -31.57 -37.41 -33.67
N PHE A 148 -31.77 -38.27 -34.69
CA PHE A 148 -30.66 -39.00 -35.32
C PHE A 148 -29.65 -38.06 -35.96
N PHE A 149 -30.10 -37.03 -36.68
CA PHE A 149 -29.23 -36.01 -37.26
C PHE A 149 -28.33 -35.36 -36.19
N LEU A 150 -28.91 -34.89 -35.09
CA LEU A 150 -28.17 -34.24 -34.00
C LEU A 150 -27.17 -35.21 -33.33
N GLN A 151 -27.56 -36.48 -33.17
CA GLN A 151 -26.69 -37.52 -32.61
C GLN A 151 -25.52 -37.83 -33.54
N TRP A 152 -25.76 -37.95 -34.85
CA TRP A 152 -24.71 -38.12 -35.85
C TRP A 152 -23.76 -36.93 -35.92
N MET A 153 -24.29 -35.70 -35.83
CA MET A 153 -23.48 -34.48 -35.72
C MET A 153 -22.57 -34.56 -34.49
N LYS A 154 -23.10 -34.90 -33.31
CA LYS A 154 -22.32 -35.05 -32.08
C LYS A 154 -21.21 -36.10 -32.23
N LEU A 155 -21.54 -37.30 -32.68
CA LEU A 155 -20.57 -38.40 -32.85
C LEU A 155 -19.44 -38.04 -33.82
N LYS A 156 -19.76 -37.42 -34.96
CA LYS A 156 -18.75 -37.02 -35.97
C LYS A 156 -17.83 -35.91 -35.45
N LEU A 157 -18.39 -34.89 -34.80
CA LEU A 157 -17.61 -33.78 -34.22
C LEU A 157 -16.71 -34.26 -33.06
N ASP A 158 -17.21 -35.20 -32.24
CA ASP A 158 -16.45 -35.82 -31.15
C ASP A 158 -15.31 -36.71 -31.69
N SER A 159 -15.56 -37.44 -32.78
CA SER A 159 -14.54 -38.25 -33.48
C SER A 159 -13.39 -37.38 -34.00
N LEU A 160 -13.71 -36.27 -34.68
CA LEU A 160 -12.70 -35.31 -35.18
C LEU A 160 -11.85 -34.72 -34.05
N SER A 161 -12.49 -34.37 -32.93
CA SER A 161 -11.80 -33.87 -31.74
C SER A 161 -10.88 -34.94 -31.12
N SER A 162 -11.29 -36.21 -31.16
CA SER A 162 -10.51 -37.33 -30.62
C SER A 162 -9.26 -37.64 -31.43
N THR A 163 -9.23 -37.29 -32.72
CA THR A 163 -8.04 -37.41 -33.58
C THR A 163 -7.09 -36.22 -33.45
N ALA A 164 -7.61 -34.99 -33.36
CA ALA A 164 -6.78 -33.77 -33.39
C ALA A 164 -6.19 -33.34 -32.04
N LEU A 165 -6.88 -33.60 -30.92
CA LEU A 165 -6.50 -33.12 -29.60
C LEU A 165 -5.35 -33.87 -28.88
N PRO A 166 -5.10 -35.19 -29.10
CA PRO A 166 -4.03 -35.91 -28.39
C PRO A 166 -2.62 -35.37 -28.63
N GLU A 167 -2.28 -35.04 -29.88
CA GLU A 167 -0.95 -34.50 -30.24
C GLU A 167 -0.67 -33.16 -29.54
N LEU A 168 -1.66 -32.26 -29.51
CA LEU A 168 -1.56 -30.96 -28.83
C LEU A 168 -1.37 -31.13 -27.32
N ARG A 169 -1.89 -32.20 -26.71
CA ARG A 169 -1.70 -32.50 -25.28
C ARG A 169 -0.35 -33.07 -24.96
N GLU A 170 0.20 -33.94 -25.81
CA GLU A 170 1.57 -34.41 -25.61
C GLU A 170 2.54 -33.24 -25.70
N GLN A 171 2.33 -32.32 -26.66
CA GLN A 171 3.09 -31.07 -26.74
C GLN A 171 2.93 -30.22 -25.48
N LEU A 172 1.71 -30.05 -24.97
CA LEU A 172 1.45 -29.30 -23.73
C LEU A 172 2.14 -29.94 -22.50
N LYS A 173 2.14 -31.27 -22.40
CA LYS A 173 2.82 -32.02 -21.33
C LYS A 173 4.34 -31.91 -21.44
N MET A 174 4.88 -31.81 -22.66
CA MET A 174 6.32 -31.69 -22.92
C MET A 174 6.84 -30.25 -22.77
N ALA A 175 5.98 -29.23 -22.84
CA ALA A 175 6.34 -27.79 -22.82
C ALA A 175 6.95 -27.26 -21.49
N GLY A 176 7.23 -28.11 -20.49
CA GLY A 176 7.96 -27.71 -19.28
C GLY A 176 7.28 -26.60 -18.46
N LYS A 177 8.06 -25.65 -17.89
CA LYS A 177 7.58 -24.49 -17.10
C LYS A 177 7.47 -23.18 -17.91
N ASP A 178 7.64 -23.20 -19.24
CA ASP A 178 7.53 -21.98 -20.04
C ASP A 178 6.06 -21.61 -20.26
N LEU A 179 5.60 -20.61 -19.50
CA LEU A 179 4.22 -20.12 -19.54
C LEU A 179 3.77 -19.63 -20.94
N ASN A 180 4.70 -19.16 -21.79
CA ASN A 180 4.31 -18.56 -23.07
C ASN A 180 4.08 -19.63 -24.16
N GLU A 181 4.89 -20.69 -24.13
CA GLU A 181 4.71 -21.87 -24.99
C GLU A 181 3.46 -22.65 -24.58
N GLN A 182 3.26 -22.87 -23.27
CA GLN A 182 2.02 -23.45 -22.74
C GLN A 182 0.80 -22.64 -23.18
N LYS A 183 0.83 -21.31 -23.08
CA LYS A 183 -0.28 -20.45 -23.49
C LYS A 183 -0.63 -20.61 -24.98
N GLN A 184 0.36 -20.64 -25.87
CA GLN A 184 0.11 -20.79 -27.31
C GLN A 184 -0.47 -22.16 -27.66
N LEU A 185 0.03 -23.21 -27.02
CA LEU A 185 -0.48 -24.57 -27.21
C LEU A 185 -1.91 -24.72 -26.70
N LEU A 186 -2.25 -24.01 -25.63
CA LEU A 186 -3.55 -24.04 -24.99
C LEU A 186 -4.60 -23.23 -25.76
N GLU A 187 -4.24 -22.04 -26.27
CA GLU A 187 -5.07 -21.29 -27.23
C GLU A 187 -5.36 -22.12 -28.49
N LYS A 188 -4.36 -22.84 -29.01
CA LYS A 188 -4.54 -23.78 -30.13
C LYS A 188 -5.44 -24.96 -29.77
N LEU A 189 -5.37 -25.45 -28.54
CA LEU A 189 -6.21 -26.55 -28.05
C LEU A 189 -7.68 -26.15 -27.97
N THR A 190 -7.98 -24.96 -27.43
CA THR A 190 -9.34 -24.40 -27.42
C THR A 190 -9.84 -24.11 -28.85
N SER A 191 -9.02 -23.50 -29.71
CA SER A 191 -9.41 -23.14 -31.09
C SER A 191 -9.57 -24.37 -32.01
N SER A 192 -9.01 -25.51 -31.64
CA SER A 192 -9.10 -26.79 -32.38
C SER A 192 -10.21 -27.70 -31.86
N SER A 193 -10.95 -27.33 -30.82
CA SER A 193 -12.16 -28.04 -30.38
C SER A 193 -13.35 -27.65 -31.26
N LEU A 194 -14.28 -28.56 -31.59
CA LEU A 194 -15.53 -28.24 -32.27
C LEU A 194 -16.62 -29.20 -31.82
N GLY A 195 -17.85 -28.70 -31.69
CA GLY A 195 -18.97 -29.44 -31.16
C GLY A 195 -20.32 -28.87 -31.54
N LEU A 196 -21.37 -29.66 -31.33
CA LEU A 196 -22.75 -29.27 -31.65
C LEU A 196 -23.17 -27.97 -30.95
N GLU A 197 -22.64 -27.70 -29.76
CA GLU A 197 -22.87 -26.48 -29.01
C GLU A 197 -22.51 -25.21 -29.80
N HIS A 198 -21.50 -25.27 -30.67
CA HIS A 198 -21.08 -24.12 -31.49
C HIS A 198 -22.10 -23.78 -32.58
N PHE A 199 -22.80 -24.79 -33.12
CA PHE A 199 -23.87 -24.58 -34.11
C PHE A 199 -25.11 -24.00 -33.43
N LEU A 200 -25.48 -24.53 -32.26
CA LEU A 200 -26.62 -24.02 -31.49
C LEU A 200 -26.38 -22.60 -30.96
N ARG A 201 -25.15 -22.28 -30.53
CA ARG A 201 -24.77 -20.92 -30.13
C ARG A 201 -24.90 -19.95 -31.31
N GLU A 202 -24.42 -20.33 -32.49
CA GLU A 202 -24.54 -19.50 -33.69
C GLU A 202 -26.00 -19.21 -34.06
N ILE A 203 -26.88 -20.22 -34.03
CA ILE A 203 -28.32 -20.02 -34.24
C ILE A 203 -28.90 -19.02 -33.24
N GLY A 204 -28.52 -19.12 -31.97
CA GLY A 204 -28.96 -18.17 -30.93
C GLY A 204 -28.54 -16.74 -31.24
N GLN A 205 -27.30 -16.55 -31.72
CA GLN A 205 -26.81 -15.21 -32.11
C GLN A 205 -27.45 -14.66 -33.39
N ILE A 206 -27.75 -15.53 -34.37
CA ILE A 206 -28.54 -15.20 -35.55
C ILE A 206 -29.94 -14.75 -35.11
N TYR A 207 -30.61 -15.51 -34.23
CA TYR A 207 -31.93 -15.17 -33.70
C TYR A 207 -31.93 -13.79 -33.04
N GLU A 208 -31.02 -13.53 -32.09
CA GLU A 208 -30.91 -12.24 -31.39
C GLU A 208 -30.66 -11.07 -32.37
N THR A 209 -29.83 -11.27 -33.38
CA THR A 209 -29.44 -10.22 -34.35
C THR A 209 -30.56 -9.88 -35.33
N PHE A 210 -31.19 -10.89 -35.93
CA PHE A 210 -32.20 -10.67 -36.98
C PHE A 210 -33.59 -10.31 -36.42
N LEU A 211 -33.88 -10.58 -35.15
CA LEU A 211 -35.11 -10.07 -34.52
C LEU A 211 -35.06 -8.55 -34.29
N MET A 212 -33.86 -8.00 -34.05
CA MET A 212 -33.61 -6.56 -33.87
C MET A 212 -33.67 -5.76 -35.18
N CYS A 213 -33.58 -6.42 -36.33
CA CYS A 213 -33.59 -5.81 -37.66
C CYS A 213 -34.90 -6.15 -38.39
N ASP A 214 -35.53 -5.21 -39.12
CA ASP A 214 -36.70 -5.54 -39.95
C ASP A 214 -36.29 -6.32 -41.22
N SER A 215 -36.07 -7.63 -41.04
CA SER A 215 -35.66 -8.56 -42.11
C SER A 215 -36.79 -9.49 -42.53
N ARG A 216 -36.79 -9.92 -43.81
CA ARG A 216 -37.75 -10.91 -44.34
C ARG A 216 -37.58 -12.31 -43.74
N LEU A 217 -36.39 -12.62 -43.22
CA LEU A 217 -36.06 -13.89 -42.55
C LEU A 217 -36.71 -14.03 -41.16
N LYS A 218 -37.33 -12.96 -40.62
CA LYS A 218 -38.01 -12.99 -39.32
C LYS A 218 -39.03 -14.11 -39.18
N GLN A 219 -39.79 -14.43 -40.23
CA GLN A 219 -40.87 -15.44 -40.13
C GLN A 219 -40.33 -16.85 -39.90
N ASP A 220 -39.28 -17.25 -40.64
CA ASP A 220 -38.69 -18.59 -40.49
C ASP A 220 -37.93 -18.73 -39.15
N LEU A 221 -37.31 -17.65 -38.68
CA LEU A 221 -36.53 -17.65 -37.43
C LEU A 221 -37.38 -17.71 -36.16
N LEU A 222 -38.65 -17.30 -36.21
CA LEU A 222 -39.57 -17.35 -35.06
C LEU A 222 -39.90 -18.78 -34.61
N HIS A 223 -39.69 -19.78 -35.47
CA HIS A 223 -39.91 -21.19 -35.13
C HIS A 223 -38.72 -21.85 -34.43
N LEU A 224 -37.53 -21.25 -34.49
CA LEU A 224 -36.31 -21.82 -33.91
C LEU A 224 -36.38 -22.07 -32.40
N PRO A 225 -36.86 -21.14 -31.55
CA PRO A 225 -36.97 -21.39 -30.12
C PRO A 225 -37.87 -22.59 -29.80
N ALA A 226 -38.96 -22.78 -30.56
CA ALA A 226 -39.87 -23.90 -30.38
C ALA A 226 -39.20 -25.24 -30.73
N THR A 227 -38.38 -25.28 -31.78
CA THR A 227 -37.64 -26.49 -32.14
C THR A 227 -36.54 -26.82 -31.14
N VAL A 228 -35.82 -25.82 -30.62
CA VAL A 228 -34.80 -26.03 -29.59
C VAL A 228 -35.43 -26.41 -28.24
N ALA A 229 -36.62 -25.90 -27.92
CA ALA A 229 -37.40 -26.36 -26.77
C ALA A 229 -37.74 -27.86 -26.85
N GLU A 230 -38.06 -28.38 -28.06
CA GLU A 230 -38.26 -29.82 -28.26
C GLU A 230 -36.97 -30.62 -28.05
N MET A 231 -35.83 -30.08 -28.45
CA MET A 231 -34.52 -30.70 -28.19
C MET A 231 -34.22 -30.74 -26.69
N LEU A 232 -34.48 -29.65 -25.97
CA LEU A 232 -34.29 -29.58 -24.52
C LEU A 232 -35.19 -30.58 -23.79
N LEU A 233 -36.45 -30.71 -24.21
CA LEU A 233 -37.39 -31.71 -23.69
C LEU A 233 -36.98 -33.16 -24.05
N ALA A 234 -36.27 -33.36 -25.16
CA ALA A 234 -35.70 -34.65 -25.55
C ALA A 234 -34.38 -34.97 -24.82
N GLY A 235 -33.91 -34.09 -23.94
CA GLY A 235 -32.70 -34.30 -23.14
C GLY A 235 -31.41 -33.81 -23.80
N PHE A 236 -31.46 -32.98 -24.85
CA PHE A 236 -30.26 -32.33 -25.37
C PHE A 236 -29.87 -31.13 -24.47
N PRO A 237 -28.59 -30.99 -24.09
CA PRO A 237 -28.13 -29.84 -23.33
C PRO A 237 -28.18 -28.57 -24.19
N VAL A 238 -28.71 -27.48 -23.62
CA VAL A 238 -28.78 -26.16 -24.25
C VAL A 238 -27.93 -25.18 -23.44
N GLU A 239 -27.17 -24.33 -24.12
CA GLU A 239 -26.34 -23.33 -23.46
C GLU A 239 -27.19 -22.23 -22.83
N LEU A 240 -26.97 -21.99 -21.54
CA LEU A 240 -27.58 -20.94 -20.74
C LEU A 240 -26.68 -19.69 -20.69
N ILE A 241 -25.41 -19.87 -20.37
CA ILE A 241 -24.42 -18.78 -20.24
C ILE A 241 -23.29 -19.04 -21.22
N ASP A 242 -23.01 -18.10 -22.12
CA ASP A 242 -21.82 -18.18 -22.96
C ASP A 242 -20.58 -17.92 -22.10
N GLY A 243 -19.73 -18.94 -21.98
CA GLY A 243 -18.49 -18.86 -21.22
C GLY A 243 -17.60 -17.72 -21.71
N SER A 244 -17.40 -17.57 -23.02
CA SER A 244 -16.43 -16.64 -23.61
C SER A 244 -16.61 -15.18 -23.16
N VAL A 245 -17.84 -14.77 -22.86
CA VAL A 245 -18.22 -13.42 -22.42
C VAL A 245 -18.82 -13.36 -21.01
N CYS A 246 -19.16 -14.51 -20.43
CA CYS A 246 -20.05 -14.65 -19.27
C CYS A 246 -21.31 -13.78 -19.42
N ASN A 247 -22.12 -14.14 -20.42
CA ASN A 247 -23.35 -13.43 -20.74
C ASN A 247 -24.45 -14.41 -21.19
N ILE A 248 -25.70 -14.12 -20.84
CA ILE A 248 -26.89 -14.87 -21.26
C ILE A 248 -27.47 -14.17 -22.50
N PRO A 249 -27.62 -14.86 -23.65
CA PRO A 249 -28.44 -14.41 -24.78
C PRO A 249 -29.91 -14.36 -24.34
N MET A 250 -30.30 -13.23 -23.75
CA MET A 250 -31.49 -13.16 -22.90
C MET A 250 -32.78 -13.49 -23.65
N ARG A 251 -32.98 -13.00 -24.86
CA ARG A 251 -34.24 -13.27 -25.58
C ARG A 251 -34.26 -14.72 -26.06
N TRP A 252 -33.15 -15.20 -26.61
CA TRP A 252 -33.02 -16.57 -27.08
C TRP A 252 -33.35 -17.60 -25.99
N VAL A 253 -32.73 -17.47 -24.82
CA VAL A 253 -32.97 -18.38 -23.69
C VAL A 253 -34.40 -18.23 -23.13
N SER A 254 -34.87 -16.99 -22.92
CA SER A 254 -36.22 -16.73 -22.43
C SER A 254 -37.29 -17.32 -23.36
N ASP A 255 -37.13 -17.17 -24.68
CA ASP A 255 -38.08 -17.68 -25.67
C ASP A 255 -38.09 -19.20 -25.73
N ILE A 256 -36.93 -19.86 -25.64
CA ILE A 256 -36.86 -21.33 -25.53
C ILE A 256 -37.63 -21.81 -24.29
N LEU A 257 -37.38 -21.22 -23.12
CA LEU A 257 -38.04 -21.59 -21.88
C LEU A 257 -39.55 -21.34 -21.92
N ASN A 258 -39.97 -20.23 -22.53
CA ASN A 258 -41.39 -19.94 -22.76
C ASN A 258 -42.05 -20.96 -23.70
N GLU A 259 -41.36 -21.40 -24.75
CA GLU A 259 -41.84 -22.48 -25.63
C GLU A 259 -41.90 -23.84 -24.92
N VAL A 260 -40.97 -24.14 -24.02
CA VAL A 260 -41.09 -25.30 -23.14
C VAL A 260 -42.37 -25.20 -22.32
N ASN A 261 -42.63 -24.08 -21.65
CA ASN A 261 -43.82 -23.86 -20.84
C ASN A 261 -45.14 -23.95 -21.65
N LYS A 262 -45.12 -23.57 -22.94
CA LYS A 262 -46.26 -23.73 -23.86
C LYS A 262 -46.50 -25.19 -24.26
N LYS A 263 -45.42 -25.93 -24.56
CA LYS A 263 -45.49 -27.33 -25.02
C LYS A 263 -45.81 -28.33 -23.90
N THR A 264 -45.53 -27.98 -22.65
CA THR A 264 -45.89 -28.77 -21.47
C THR A 264 -47.25 -28.33 -20.93
N HIS A 265 -47.29 -27.29 -20.08
CA HIS A 265 -48.49 -26.62 -19.61
C HIS A 265 -48.14 -25.28 -18.95
N SER A 266 -49.05 -24.31 -18.95
CA SER A 266 -48.81 -22.91 -18.56
C SER A 266 -48.25 -22.66 -17.15
N ASN A 267 -48.28 -23.65 -16.27
CA ASN A 267 -47.75 -23.61 -14.90
C ASN A 267 -46.64 -24.65 -14.63
N THR A 268 -45.78 -24.96 -15.61
CA THR A 268 -44.68 -25.93 -15.40
C THR A 268 -43.72 -25.45 -14.33
N ARG A 269 -43.55 -26.27 -13.29
CA ARG A 269 -42.70 -26.06 -12.13
C ARG A 269 -41.37 -26.76 -12.31
N ILE A 270 -40.29 -26.07 -12.00
CA ILE A 270 -38.94 -26.57 -12.12
C ILE A 270 -38.20 -26.48 -10.79
N PHE A 271 -37.29 -27.43 -10.59
CA PHE A 271 -36.27 -27.39 -9.54
C PHE A 271 -34.90 -27.27 -10.19
N VAL A 272 -34.10 -26.28 -9.81
CA VAL A 272 -32.82 -25.96 -10.45
C VAL A 272 -31.65 -26.47 -9.60
N LEU A 273 -30.91 -27.43 -10.14
CA LEU A 273 -29.70 -28.00 -9.55
C LEU A 273 -28.48 -27.64 -10.40
N SER A 274 -27.50 -26.97 -9.79
CA SER A 274 -26.27 -26.58 -10.48
C SER A 274 -25.03 -27.16 -9.82
N VAL A 275 -23.91 -27.19 -10.54
CA VAL A 275 -22.60 -27.55 -10.01
C VAL A 275 -21.61 -26.40 -10.21
N LEU A 276 -20.73 -26.16 -9.23
CA LEU A 276 -19.62 -25.21 -9.31
C LEU A 276 -18.33 -25.89 -8.85
N GLY A 277 -17.18 -25.45 -9.36
CA GLY A 277 -15.89 -25.97 -8.91
C GLY A 277 -14.77 -25.75 -9.91
N VAL A 278 -13.54 -25.93 -9.45
CA VAL A 278 -12.32 -25.72 -10.25
C VAL A 278 -12.32 -26.61 -11.51
N GLN A 279 -11.61 -26.17 -12.55
CA GLN A 279 -11.45 -26.93 -13.81
C GLN A 279 -10.95 -28.36 -13.56
N SER A 280 -11.45 -29.31 -14.35
CA SER A 280 -11.06 -30.74 -14.28
C SER A 280 -11.33 -31.44 -12.95
N SER A 281 -12.21 -30.90 -12.10
CA SER A 281 -12.60 -31.51 -10.81
C SER A 281 -13.64 -32.63 -10.91
N GLY A 282 -14.08 -33.02 -12.11
CA GLY A 282 -15.08 -34.10 -12.29
C GLY A 282 -16.55 -33.68 -12.14
N LYS A 283 -16.88 -32.41 -12.40
CA LYS A 283 -18.24 -31.84 -12.29
C LYS A 283 -19.27 -32.54 -13.21
N SER A 284 -19.04 -32.50 -14.51
CA SER A 284 -19.93 -33.10 -15.52
C SER A 284 -20.02 -34.62 -15.34
N THR A 285 -18.92 -35.26 -14.92
CA THR A 285 -18.90 -36.70 -14.56
C THR A 285 -19.81 -37.02 -13.38
N LEU A 286 -19.80 -36.17 -12.33
CA LEU A 286 -20.67 -36.31 -11.18
C LEU A 286 -22.15 -36.17 -11.59
N LEU A 287 -22.49 -35.15 -12.37
CA LEU A 287 -23.88 -34.94 -12.84
C LEU A 287 -24.37 -36.07 -13.75
N ASN A 288 -23.53 -36.53 -14.68
CA ASN A 288 -23.85 -37.65 -15.55
C ASN A 288 -24.08 -38.94 -14.74
N THR A 289 -23.29 -39.18 -13.69
CA THR A 289 -23.47 -40.36 -12.82
C THR A 289 -24.73 -40.26 -11.95
N LEU A 290 -25.05 -39.07 -11.42
CA LEU A 290 -26.23 -38.85 -10.58
C LEU A 290 -27.55 -39.14 -11.33
N PHE A 291 -27.66 -38.65 -12.56
CA PHE A 291 -28.94 -38.59 -13.27
C PHE A 291 -28.94 -39.27 -14.65
N GLY A 292 -27.83 -39.88 -15.09
CA GLY A 292 -27.73 -40.47 -16.43
C GLY A 292 -27.70 -39.44 -17.55
N LEU A 293 -27.17 -38.25 -17.27
CA LEU A 293 -27.13 -37.12 -18.21
C LEU A 293 -26.05 -37.30 -19.27
N GLN A 294 -26.11 -36.46 -20.30
CA GLN A 294 -25.23 -36.55 -21.47
C GLN A 294 -24.37 -35.29 -21.65
N PHE A 295 -23.98 -34.63 -20.56
CA PHE A 295 -23.01 -33.53 -20.60
C PHE A 295 -21.66 -34.03 -21.13
N ALA A 296 -20.93 -33.17 -21.84
CA ALA A 296 -19.63 -33.52 -22.40
C ALA A 296 -18.60 -33.74 -21.29
N VAL A 297 -17.91 -34.90 -21.30
CA VAL A 297 -16.94 -35.33 -20.27
C VAL A 297 -15.54 -35.59 -20.83
N SER A 298 -15.28 -35.29 -22.10
CA SER A 298 -13.98 -35.61 -22.70
C SER A 298 -12.86 -34.79 -22.07
N ALA A 299 -11.82 -35.49 -21.59
CA ALA A 299 -10.56 -34.86 -21.22
C ALA A 299 -10.16 -33.95 -22.40
N GLY A 300 -9.92 -32.66 -22.14
CA GLY A 300 -9.53 -31.62 -23.10
C GLY A 300 -10.62 -30.96 -23.95
N ARG A 301 -11.91 -31.17 -23.64
CA ARG A 301 -12.97 -30.19 -23.92
C ARG A 301 -13.51 -29.75 -22.58
N CYS A 302 -12.92 -28.72 -21.98
CA CYS A 302 -13.51 -28.16 -20.78
C CYS A 302 -14.82 -27.47 -21.17
N THR A 303 -15.91 -27.78 -20.47
CA THR A 303 -17.19 -27.09 -20.61
C THR A 303 -16.92 -25.59 -20.57
N GLN A 304 -17.24 -24.86 -21.64
CA GLN A 304 -17.05 -23.42 -21.73
C GLN A 304 -18.44 -22.77 -21.69
N GLY A 305 -18.74 -22.08 -20.59
CA GLY A 305 -20.08 -21.59 -20.29
C GLY A 305 -20.87 -22.47 -19.31
N ALA A 306 -22.18 -22.28 -19.27
CA ALA A 306 -23.09 -23.08 -18.46
C ALA A 306 -24.20 -23.67 -19.34
N PHE A 307 -24.49 -24.96 -19.18
CA PHE A 307 -25.43 -25.71 -20.01
C PHE A 307 -26.55 -26.29 -19.15
N MET A 308 -27.79 -26.11 -19.57
CA MET A 308 -28.98 -26.64 -18.91
C MET A 308 -29.51 -27.89 -19.63
N GLN A 309 -29.99 -28.86 -18.87
CA GLN A 309 -30.71 -30.04 -19.36
C GLN A 309 -31.92 -30.30 -18.45
N LEU A 310 -33.06 -30.74 -19.03
CA LEU A 310 -34.28 -31.04 -18.28
C LEU A 310 -34.41 -32.55 -18.04
N ILE A 311 -34.73 -32.93 -16.80
CA ILE A 311 -35.13 -34.28 -16.43
C ILE A 311 -36.63 -34.26 -16.14
N HIS A 312 -37.39 -35.05 -16.89
CA HIS A 312 -38.83 -35.21 -16.66
C HIS A 312 -39.07 -36.00 -15.36
N VAL A 313 -39.88 -35.45 -14.46
CA VAL A 313 -40.29 -36.15 -13.23
C VAL A 313 -41.48 -37.03 -13.55
N ASP A 314 -41.37 -38.31 -13.20
CA ASP A 314 -42.45 -39.28 -13.40
C ASP A 314 -43.75 -38.83 -12.71
N PRO A 315 -44.93 -38.98 -13.35
CA PRO A 315 -46.22 -38.59 -12.78
C PRO A 315 -46.50 -39.15 -11.38
N ASP A 316 -45.97 -40.34 -11.06
CA ASP A 316 -46.19 -40.99 -9.76
C ASP A 316 -45.39 -40.32 -8.63
N ILE A 317 -44.23 -39.75 -8.96
CA ILE A 317 -43.31 -39.12 -8.00
C ILE A 317 -43.50 -37.59 -7.95
N LYS A 318 -44.10 -37.02 -9.00
CA LYS A 318 -44.42 -35.59 -9.11
C LYS A 318 -45.20 -35.03 -7.89
N PRO A 319 -46.21 -35.73 -7.32
CA PRO A 319 -46.85 -35.29 -6.08
C PRO A 319 -45.89 -35.24 -4.90
N GLU A 320 -44.84 -36.06 -4.83
CA GLU A 320 -43.87 -36.04 -3.74
C GLU A 320 -42.87 -34.89 -3.88
N LEU A 321 -42.33 -34.68 -5.09
CA LEU A 321 -41.29 -33.68 -5.36
C LEU A 321 -41.85 -32.27 -5.60
N GLY A 322 -43.10 -32.16 -6.07
CA GLY A 322 -43.77 -30.86 -6.28
C GLY A 322 -43.31 -30.08 -7.51
N CYS A 323 -42.42 -30.64 -8.33
CA CYS A 323 -41.96 -30.08 -9.60
C CYS A 323 -42.27 -31.04 -10.76
N ASP A 324 -42.36 -30.48 -11.97
CA ASP A 324 -42.57 -31.20 -13.23
C ASP A 324 -41.24 -31.64 -13.85
N TYR A 325 -40.21 -30.80 -13.71
CA TYR A 325 -38.86 -31.07 -14.23
C TYR A 325 -37.79 -30.68 -13.21
N ILE A 326 -36.68 -31.43 -13.23
CA ILE A 326 -35.42 -31.02 -12.61
C ILE A 326 -34.55 -30.44 -13.71
N MET A 327 -34.25 -29.15 -13.62
CA MET A 327 -33.29 -28.48 -14.50
C MET A 327 -31.90 -28.63 -13.91
N VAL A 328 -31.02 -29.33 -14.61
CA VAL A 328 -29.63 -29.51 -14.19
C VAL A 328 -28.73 -28.59 -15.00
N ILE A 329 -27.89 -27.80 -14.33
CA ILE A 329 -26.96 -26.86 -14.95
C ILE A 329 -25.51 -27.32 -14.69
N ASP A 330 -24.81 -27.72 -15.76
CA ASP A 330 -23.37 -27.97 -15.75
C ASP A 330 -22.61 -26.69 -16.08
N THR A 331 -21.54 -26.38 -15.34
CA THR A 331 -20.78 -25.14 -15.52
C THR A 331 -19.34 -25.38 -15.90
N GLU A 332 -18.75 -24.37 -16.53
CA GLU A 332 -17.32 -24.24 -16.73
C GLU A 332 -16.55 -24.34 -15.39
N GLY A 333 -15.32 -24.82 -15.50
CA GLY A 333 -14.39 -24.85 -14.38
C GLY A 333 -13.81 -23.48 -14.07
N LEU A 334 -13.96 -23.05 -12.82
CA LEU A 334 -13.38 -21.79 -12.34
C LEU A 334 -11.84 -21.88 -12.29
N LYS A 335 -11.16 -20.73 -12.40
CA LYS A 335 -9.70 -20.55 -12.25
C LYS A 335 -8.86 -21.42 -13.20
N SER A 336 -9.23 -21.48 -14.48
CA SER A 336 -8.49 -22.26 -15.48
C SER A 336 -7.05 -21.75 -15.71
N GLN A 337 -6.07 -22.67 -15.75
CA GLN A 337 -4.66 -22.35 -16.06
C GLN A 337 -4.49 -21.75 -17.47
N GLU A 338 -5.45 -22.03 -18.34
CA GLU A 338 -5.55 -21.64 -19.75
C GLU A 338 -5.65 -20.13 -19.97
N LEU A 339 -6.23 -19.41 -19.02
CA LEU A 339 -6.61 -18.02 -19.18
C LEU A 339 -5.75 -17.05 -18.36
N MET A 340 -4.92 -17.52 -17.41
CA MET A 340 -4.18 -16.74 -16.38
C MET A 340 -3.31 -15.52 -16.83
N SER A 341 -3.24 -15.22 -18.12
CA SER A 341 -2.51 -14.06 -18.67
C SER A 341 -3.36 -12.81 -18.95
N LEU A 342 -4.70 -12.88 -18.86
CA LEU A 342 -5.61 -11.75 -19.04
C LEU A 342 -6.16 -11.27 -17.69
N THR A 343 -6.22 -9.95 -17.51
CA THR A 343 -6.69 -9.31 -16.26
C THR A 343 -8.15 -9.56 -15.92
N ASP A 344 -8.93 -10.02 -16.89
CA ASP A 344 -10.39 -9.94 -16.86
C ASP A 344 -11.04 -11.27 -16.43
N ASN A 345 -10.24 -12.31 -16.13
CA ASN A 345 -10.76 -13.65 -15.84
C ASN A 345 -11.29 -13.82 -14.42
N TYR A 346 -10.68 -13.18 -13.42
CA TYR A 346 -11.20 -13.26 -12.06
C TYR A 346 -12.60 -12.60 -12.00
N GLU A 347 -12.80 -11.51 -12.73
CA GLU A 347 -14.13 -10.89 -12.89
C GLU A 347 -15.11 -11.86 -13.55
N ARG A 348 -14.73 -12.53 -14.64
CA ARG A 348 -15.55 -13.53 -15.34
C ARG A 348 -15.92 -14.73 -14.45
N ASP A 349 -14.96 -15.30 -13.72
CA ASP A 349 -15.18 -16.44 -12.83
C ASP A 349 -16.10 -16.06 -11.67
N ASN A 350 -15.92 -14.85 -11.11
CA ASN A 350 -16.77 -14.34 -10.05
C ASN A 350 -18.19 -14.04 -10.55
N GLU A 351 -18.34 -13.47 -11.75
CA GLU A 351 -19.64 -13.25 -12.40
C GLU A 351 -20.37 -14.58 -12.60
N MET A 352 -19.69 -15.59 -13.16
CA MET A 352 -20.28 -16.91 -13.41
C MET A 352 -20.68 -17.60 -12.11
N ALA A 353 -19.81 -17.62 -11.11
CA ALA A 353 -20.10 -18.23 -9.82
C ALA A 353 -21.28 -17.53 -9.12
N THR A 354 -21.34 -16.20 -9.17
CA THR A 354 -22.42 -15.41 -8.57
C THR A 354 -23.74 -15.67 -9.30
N MET A 355 -23.73 -15.68 -10.63
CA MET A 355 -24.91 -15.90 -11.45
C MET A 355 -25.48 -17.31 -11.23
N ILE A 356 -24.63 -18.34 -11.29
CA ILE A 356 -25.07 -19.73 -11.08
C ILE A 356 -25.58 -19.94 -9.66
N ALA A 357 -24.86 -19.45 -8.64
CA ALA A 357 -25.31 -19.58 -7.25
C ALA A 357 -26.68 -18.92 -7.04
N ALA A 358 -26.92 -17.75 -7.65
CA ALA A 358 -28.18 -17.02 -7.54
C ALA A 358 -29.35 -17.68 -8.29
N LEU A 359 -29.12 -18.28 -9.47
CA LEU A 359 -30.18 -18.92 -10.27
C LEU A 359 -30.67 -20.25 -9.69
N SER A 360 -29.85 -20.90 -8.86
CA SER A 360 -30.06 -22.28 -8.42
C SER A 360 -30.93 -22.40 -7.17
N ASP A 361 -31.72 -23.46 -7.09
CA ASP A 361 -32.31 -23.92 -5.82
C ASP A 361 -31.25 -24.61 -4.96
N VAL A 362 -30.42 -25.45 -5.59
CA VAL A 362 -29.27 -26.10 -4.95
C VAL A 362 -28.04 -25.98 -5.86
N THR A 363 -26.91 -25.61 -5.27
CA THR A 363 -25.60 -25.58 -5.93
C THR A 363 -24.65 -26.57 -5.26
N LEU A 364 -24.16 -27.54 -6.03
CA LEU A 364 -23.12 -28.48 -5.62
C LEU A 364 -21.74 -27.83 -5.84
N VAL A 365 -21.05 -27.48 -4.76
CA VAL A 365 -19.68 -26.96 -4.80
C VAL A 365 -18.70 -28.12 -4.72
N ASN A 366 -18.16 -28.47 -5.88
CA ASN A 366 -17.22 -29.56 -6.06
C ASN A 366 -15.79 -29.14 -5.74
N LEU A 367 -15.26 -29.66 -4.63
CA LEU A 367 -13.93 -29.38 -4.09
C LEU A 367 -13.01 -30.57 -4.35
N ALA A 368 -11.86 -30.33 -4.99
CA ALA A 368 -10.76 -31.31 -5.02
C ALA A 368 -9.88 -31.12 -3.77
N SER A 369 -9.29 -32.19 -3.24
CA SER A 369 -8.54 -32.19 -1.96
C SER A 369 -7.41 -31.16 -1.86
N GLU A 370 -6.90 -30.67 -3.00
CA GLU A 370 -5.80 -29.69 -3.08
C GLU A 370 -6.25 -28.23 -3.30
N SER A 371 -7.55 -27.97 -3.49
CA SER A 371 -8.07 -26.69 -4.05
C SER A 371 -8.97 -25.87 -3.12
N SER A 372 -9.02 -26.19 -1.82
CA SER A 372 -9.98 -25.59 -0.89
C SER A 372 -9.88 -24.07 -0.79
N ALA A 373 -8.65 -23.53 -0.75
CA ALA A 373 -8.37 -22.08 -0.68
C ALA A 373 -8.95 -21.31 -1.87
N GLU A 374 -8.95 -21.90 -3.06
CA GLU A 374 -9.34 -21.22 -4.28
C GLU A 374 -10.84 -20.95 -4.36
N MET A 375 -11.66 -21.89 -3.90
CA MET A 375 -13.12 -21.72 -3.84
C MET A 375 -13.55 -20.80 -2.69
N GLN A 376 -12.73 -20.61 -1.65
CA GLN A 376 -13.04 -19.67 -0.57
C GLN A 376 -13.11 -18.24 -1.11
N ASP A 377 -12.12 -17.83 -1.92
CA ASP A 377 -12.07 -16.47 -2.48
C ASP A 377 -13.32 -16.17 -3.32
N VAL A 378 -13.73 -17.14 -4.15
CA VAL A 378 -14.89 -16.98 -5.05
C VAL A 378 -16.17 -16.89 -4.23
N LEU A 379 -16.38 -17.77 -3.25
CA LEU A 379 -17.59 -17.77 -2.42
C LEU A 379 -17.72 -16.49 -1.58
N GLN A 380 -16.62 -15.92 -1.09
CA GLN A 380 -16.65 -14.64 -0.38
C GLN A 380 -17.18 -13.50 -1.26
N ILE A 381 -16.78 -13.50 -2.54
CA ILE A 381 -17.23 -12.52 -3.52
C ILE A 381 -18.71 -12.75 -3.86
N VAL A 382 -19.14 -14.00 -4.03
CA VAL A 382 -20.55 -14.36 -4.23
C VAL A 382 -21.41 -13.87 -3.07
N ILE A 383 -21.01 -14.09 -1.81
CA ILE A 383 -21.75 -13.66 -0.61
C ILE A 383 -21.94 -12.14 -0.61
N HIS A 384 -20.85 -11.39 -0.78
CA HIS A 384 -20.92 -9.94 -0.74
C HIS A 384 -21.79 -9.38 -1.88
N ALA A 385 -21.67 -9.97 -3.08
CA ALA A 385 -22.52 -9.63 -4.21
C ALA A 385 -24.00 -9.89 -3.89
N LEU A 386 -24.34 -11.06 -3.33
CA LEU A 386 -25.71 -11.40 -2.95
C LEU A 386 -26.30 -10.48 -1.85
N ILE A 387 -25.50 -10.04 -0.87
CA ILE A 387 -25.94 -9.09 0.17
C ILE A 387 -26.21 -7.71 -0.42
N ARG A 388 -25.37 -7.25 -1.34
CA ARG A 388 -25.51 -5.93 -1.97
C ARG A 388 -26.70 -5.87 -2.93
N MET A 389 -26.94 -6.95 -3.67
CA MET A 389 -28.09 -7.07 -4.56
C MET A 389 -29.39 -6.86 -3.78
N LYS A 390 -30.46 -6.42 -4.47
CA LYS A 390 -31.77 -6.26 -3.83
C LYS A 390 -32.23 -7.62 -3.31
N GLU A 391 -32.83 -7.62 -2.12
CA GLU A 391 -33.46 -8.81 -1.55
C GLU A 391 -34.59 -9.27 -2.47
N THR A 392 -34.36 -10.36 -3.18
CA THR A 392 -35.26 -10.86 -4.23
C THR A 392 -35.95 -12.18 -3.86
N GLY A 393 -35.90 -12.57 -2.58
CA GLY A 393 -36.81 -13.54 -1.97
C GLY A 393 -36.44 -15.03 -2.08
N LYS A 394 -35.40 -15.41 -2.84
CA LYS A 394 -34.93 -16.81 -2.96
C LYS A 394 -33.54 -16.96 -2.31
N LYS A 395 -33.44 -17.80 -1.27
CA LYS A 395 -32.15 -18.15 -0.63
C LYS A 395 -31.60 -19.43 -1.29
N PRO A 396 -30.48 -19.38 -2.02
CA PRO A 396 -29.91 -20.57 -2.63
C PRO A 396 -29.31 -21.48 -1.56
N SER A 397 -29.30 -22.79 -1.82
CA SER A 397 -28.68 -23.78 -0.93
C SER A 397 -27.39 -24.34 -1.51
N ILE A 398 -26.38 -24.55 -0.67
CA ILE A 398 -25.07 -25.06 -1.11
C ILE A 398 -24.76 -26.41 -0.43
N TYR A 399 -24.26 -27.36 -1.23
CA TYR A 399 -23.66 -28.62 -0.76
C TYR A 399 -22.22 -28.69 -1.21
N PHE A 400 -21.30 -28.99 -0.30
CA PHE A 400 -19.89 -29.19 -0.61
C PHE A 400 -19.59 -30.66 -0.89
N THR A 401 -19.15 -30.97 -2.11
CA THR A 401 -18.78 -32.33 -2.53
C THR A 401 -17.25 -32.42 -2.69
N HIS A 402 -16.60 -33.15 -1.80
CA HIS A 402 -15.16 -33.38 -1.80
C HIS A 402 -14.82 -34.65 -2.61
N GLN A 403 -14.19 -34.50 -3.78
CA GLN A 403 -13.78 -35.63 -4.62
C GLN A 403 -12.34 -36.09 -4.34
N ASN A 404 -12.06 -37.37 -4.64
CA ASN A 404 -10.75 -38.03 -4.53
C ASN A 404 -10.20 -38.12 -3.09
N VAL A 405 -11.08 -38.40 -2.13
CA VAL A 405 -10.70 -38.52 -0.71
C VAL A 405 -10.21 -39.95 -0.44
N ALA A 406 -8.95 -40.09 -0.03
CA ALA A 406 -8.26 -41.38 0.01
C ALA A 406 -8.53 -42.24 1.27
N ASP A 407 -9.13 -41.70 2.35
CA ASP A 407 -9.23 -42.43 3.62
C ASP A 407 -10.37 -41.97 4.55
N ILE A 408 -10.75 -42.81 5.52
CA ILE A 408 -11.82 -42.55 6.50
C ILE A 408 -11.37 -41.53 7.56
N SER A 409 -10.08 -41.51 7.91
CA SER A 409 -9.45 -40.52 8.82
C SER A 409 -9.40 -39.10 8.24
N ALA A 410 -9.47 -38.97 6.89
CA ALA A 410 -9.57 -37.68 6.22
C ALA A 410 -10.92 -36.98 6.45
N LYS A 411 -11.98 -37.72 6.84
CA LYS A 411 -13.29 -37.12 7.15
C LYS A 411 -13.23 -36.19 8.36
N GLU A 412 -12.47 -36.54 9.41
CA GLU A 412 -12.35 -35.74 10.64
C GLU A 412 -11.48 -34.48 10.42
N MET A 413 -10.33 -34.63 9.75
CA MET A 413 -9.45 -33.49 9.42
C MET A 413 -10.12 -32.48 8.48
N ASN A 414 -10.95 -32.95 7.56
CA ASN A 414 -11.71 -32.07 6.66
C ASN A 414 -12.92 -31.42 7.34
N LEU A 415 -13.55 -32.05 8.34
CA LEU A 415 -14.61 -31.43 9.15
C LEU A 415 -14.10 -30.16 9.85
N LEU A 416 -12.87 -30.21 10.37
CA LEU A 416 -12.21 -29.07 11.01
C LEU A 416 -11.88 -27.97 9.99
N GLY A 417 -11.40 -28.35 8.80
CA GLY A 417 -11.18 -27.43 7.67
C GLY A 417 -12.46 -26.75 7.16
N THR A 418 -13.59 -27.46 7.11
CA THR A 418 -14.87 -26.87 6.70
C THR A 418 -15.48 -25.99 7.78
N THR A 419 -15.32 -26.34 9.06
CA THR A 419 -15.74 -25.47 10.17
C THR A 419 -14.96 -24.14 10.14
N GLN A 420 -13.65 -24.20 9.85
CA GLN A 420 -12.83 -23.01 9.63
C GLN A 420 -13.30 -22.20 8.42
N LEU A 421 -13.67 -22.85 7.31
CA LEU A 421 -14.24 -22.19 6.14
C LEU A 421 -15.55 -21.46 6.48
N LEU A 422 -16.51 -22.13 7.12
CA LEU A 422 -17.79 -21.53 7.51
C LEU A 422 -17.61 -20.36 8.48
N ASN A 423 -16.75 -20.50 9.49
CA ASN A 423 -16.44 -19.40 10.42
C ASN A 423 -15.87 -18.18 9.68
N ARG A 424 -15.01 -18.42 8.69
CA ARG A 424 -14.45 -17.36 7.86
C ARG A 424 -15.50 -16.71 6.95
N LEU A 425 -16.41 -17.50 6.37
CA LEU A 425 -17.54 -16.98 5.57
C LEU A 425 -18.55 -16.20 6.44
N ASN A 426 -18.77 -16.60 7.69
CA ASN A 426 -19.59 -15.85 8.66
C ASN A 426 -18.98 -14.46 8.93
N ALA A 427 -17.67 -14.40 9.19
CA ALA A 427 -16.97 -13.12 9.39
C ALA A 427 -17.05 -12.21 8.15
N VAL A 428 -16.92 -12.79 6.95
CA VAL A 428 -17.09 -12.06 5.68
C VAL A 428 -18.52 -11.56 5.50
N THR A 429 -19.52 -12.36 5.86
CA THR A 429 -20.95 -12.02 5.78
C THR A 429 -21.28 -10.83 6.68
N GLN A 430 -20.84 -10.85 7.94
CA GLN A 430 -21.02 -9.74 8.89
C GLN A 430 -20.38 -8.45 8.38
N ALA A 431 -19.16 -8.55 7.88
CA ALA A 431 -18.44 -7.41 7.35
C ALA A 431 -19.11 -6.82 6.10
N ALA A 432 -19.62 -7.66 5.20
CA ALA A 432 -20.36 -7.22 4.01
C ALA A 432 -21.72 -6.59 4.39
N ALA A 433 -22.44 -7.18 5.34
CA ALA A 433 -23.69 -6.63 5.88
C ALA A 433 -23.49 -5.24 6.49
N LYS A 434 -22.40 -5.04 7.25
CA LYS A 434 -21.98 -3.74 7.81
C LYS A 434 -21.67 -2.70 6.74
N GLN A 435 -20.91 -3.08 5.72
CA GLN A 435 -20.59 -2.20 4.61
C GLN A 435 -21.84 -1.73 3.85
N GLU A 436 -22.80 -2.62 3.65
CA GLU A 436 -24.04 -2.35 2.92
C GLU A 436 -25.19 -1.85 3.83
N LYS A 437 -24.94 -1.64 5.12
CA LYS A 437 -25.92 -1.19 6.15
C LYS A 437 -27.13 -2.12 6.30
N LYS A 438 -26.91 -3.42 6.20
CA LYS A 438 -27.90 -4.50 6.37
C LYS A 438 -27.60 -5.42 7.57
N GLU A 439 -26.89 -4.91 8.58
CA GLU A 439 -26.50 -5.63 9.80
C GLU A 439 -27.69 -6.21 10.58
N GLY A 440 -28.88 -5.62 10.45
CA GLY A 440 -30.10 -6.13 11.08
C GLY A 440 -30.76 -7.31 10.35
N VAL A 441 -30.28 -7.67 9.15
CA VAL A 441 -30.86 -8.72 8.28
C VAL A 441 -29.89 -9.88 8.08
N TYR A 442 -28.58 -9.63 8.04
CA TYR A 442 -27.55 -10.64 7.77
C TYR A 442 -26.47 -10.63 8.85
N CYS A 443 -26.36 -11.73 9.60
CA CYS A 443 -25.43 -11.92 10.71
C CYS A 443 -24.53 -13.16 10.53
N GLU A 444 -24.99 -14.15 9.77
CA GLU A 444 -24.27 -15.40 9.48
C GLU A 444 -24.37 -15.75 7.99
N PHE A 445 -23.46 -16.59 7.50
CA PHE A 445 -23.47 -17.09 6.12
C PHE A 445 -24.80 -17.75 5.75
N SER A 446 -25.39 -18.47 6.69
CA SER A 446 -26.71 -19.10 6.61
C SER A 446 -27.86 -18.12 6.35
N ASP A 447 -27.69 -16.83 6.69
CA ASP A 447 -28.68 -15.80 6.42
C ASP A 447 -28.74 -15.44 4.93
N VAL A 448 -27.64 -15.62 4.21
CA VAL A 448 -27.51 -15.32 2.77
C VAL A 448 -27.73 -16.56 1.92
N ILE A 449 -27.09 -17.68 2.29
CA ILE A 449 -27.12 -18.96 1.58
C ILE A 449 -27.43 -20.06 2.59
N GLN A 450 -28.48 -20.85 2.33
CA GLN A 450 -28.82 -21.98 3.19
C GLN A 450 -27.73 -23.06 3.11
N CYS A 451 -27.10 -23.34 4.25
CA CYS A 451 -26.09 -24.38 4.38
C CYS A 451 -26.19 -24.97 5.78
N ASP A 452 -26.49 -26.26 5.88
CA ASP A 452 -26.47 -27.00 7.15
C ASP A 452 -25.08 -27.67 7.29
N PRO A 453 -24.25 -27.26 8.26
CA PRO A 453 -22.90 -27.82 8.45
C PRO A 453 -22.88 -29.36 8.61
N ALA A 454 -23.95 -29.96 9.15
CA ALA A 454 -24.03 -31.38 9.41
C ALA A 454 -24.36 -32.21 8.16
N SER A 455 -25.16 -31.68 7.23
CA SER A 455 -25.59 -32.37 6.01
C SER A 455 -24.92 -31.88 4.73
N ALA A 456 -24.28 -30.70 4.74
CA ALA A 456 -23.75 -30.05 3.55
C ALA A 456 -22.46 -30.69 3.00
N ASN A 457 -21.72 -31.48 3.79
CA ASN A 457 -20.44 -32.05 3.35
C ASN A 457 -20.60 -33.50 2.88
N LYS A 458 -20.16 -33.79 1.65
CA LYS A 458 -20.10 -35.15 1.10
C LYS A 458 -18.72 -35.49 0.60
N TYR A 459 -18.26 -36.67 0.97
CA TYR A 459 -16.96 -37.19 0.56
C TYR A 459 -17.20 -38.29 -0.46
N ILE A 460 -16.71 -38.06 -1.68
CA ILE A 460 -16.85 -38.97 -2.81
C ILE A 460 -15.46 -39.55 -3.11
N ALA A 461 -15.37 -40.89 -3.14
CA ALA A 461 -14.14 -41.59 -3.48
C ALA A 461 -13.67 -41.27 -4.91
N GLY A 462 -12.44 -41.63 -5.30
CA GLY A 462 -12.02 -41.46 -6.70
C GLY A 462 -12.75 -42.42 -7.64
N LEU A 463 -13.09 -41.99 -8.86
CA LEU A 463 -13.85 -42.78 -9.85
C LEU A 463 -13.16 -44.12 -10.22
N TRP A 464 -11.83 -44.11 -10.31
CA TRP A 464 -11.03 -45.25 -10.77
C TRP A 464 -10.19 -45.85 -9.63
N HIS A 465 -10.12 -47.18 -9.53
CA HIS A 465 -9.13 -47.89 -8.73
C HIS A 465 -7.84 -48.08 -9.54
N GLY A 466 -7.03 -47.03 -9.63
CA GLY A 466 -5.75 -47.02 -10.36
C GLY A 466 -5.73 -46.06 -11.54
N VAL A 467 -4.82 -46.28 -12.49
CA VAL A 467 -4.61 -45.39 -13.65
C VAL A 467 -5.34 -45.93 -14.89
N PRO A 468 -6.29 -45.18 -15.50
CA PRO A 468 -6.94 -45.56 -16.77
C PRO A 468 -5.91 -45.84 -17.89
N PRO A 469 -6.23 -46.66 -18.92
CA PRO A 469 -7.56 -47.14 -19.31
C PRO A 469 -7.98 -48.49 -18.70
N MET A 470 -7.08 -49.22 -18.04
CA MET A 470 -7.36 -50.58 -17.50
C MET A 470 -7.81 -50.57 -16.02
N ALA A 471 -7.99 -49.39 -15.43
CA ALA A 471 -8.46 -49.24 -14.06
C ALA A 471 -9.95 -49.62 -13.94
N THR A 472 -10.32 -50.33 -12.87
CA THR A 472 -11.71 -50.66 -12.58
C THR A 472 -12.43 -49.46 -11.98
N VAL A 473 -13.75 -49.38 -12.18
CA VAL A 473 -14.59 -48.37 -11.52
C VAL A 473 -14.63 -48.65 -10.01
N ASN A 474 -14.44 -47.61 -9.20
CA ASN A 474 -14.50 -47.70 -7.75
C ASN A 474 -15.97 -47.84 -7.28
N VAL A 475 -16.26 -48.93 -6.56
CA VAL A 475 -17.61 -49.18 -6.01
C VAL A 475 -18.01 -48.10 -5.01
N GLY A 476 -17.07 -47.63 -4.19
CA GLY A 476 -17.30 -46.56 -3.22
C GLY A 476 -17.66 -45.21 -3.86
N TYR A 477 -17.24 -44.96 -5.11
CA TYR A 477 -17.71 -43.79 -5.86
C TYR A 477 -19.21 -43.90 -6.13
N SER A 478 -19.64 -45.04 -6.67
CA SER A 478 -21.03 -45.29 -7.06
C SER A 478 -21.97 -45.24 -5.85
N GLU A 479 -21.57 -45.85 -4.72
CA GLU A 479 -22.31 -45.81 -3.46
C GLU A 479 -22.46 -44.37 -2.93
N SER A 480 -21.36 -43.60 -2.91
CA SER A 480 -21.37 -42.20 -2.41
C SER A 480 -22.24 -41.29 -3.29
N VAL A 481 -22.20 -41.47 -4.61
CA VAL A 481 -23.04 -40.73 -5.56
C VAL A 481 -24.53 -41.09 -5.41
N PHE A 482 -24.82 -42.37 -5.17
CA PHE A 482 -26.19 -42.81 -4.93
C PHE A 482 -26.78 -42.25 -3.63
N GLU A 483 -25.99 -42.20 -2.56
CA GLU A 483 -26.41 -41.57 -1.30
C GLU A 483 -26.63 -40.05 -1.47
N LEU A 484 -25.72 -39.35 -2.18
CA LEU A 484 -25.94 -37.94 -2.54
C LEU A 484 -27.25 -37.76 -3.32
N LYS A 485 -27.57 -38.64 -4.28
CA LYS A 485 -28.83 -38.59 -5.02
C LYS A 485 -30.05 -38.71 -4.11
N LYS A 486 -30.06 -39.67 -3.18
CA LYS A 486 -31.16 -39.84 -2.22
C LYS A 486 -31.38 -38.60 -1.37
N GLU A 487 -30.29 -38.02 -0.87
CA GLU A 487 -30.36 -36.83 -0.04
C GLU A 487 -30.89 -35.62 -0.80
N LEU A 488 -30.44 -35.39 -2.04
CA LEU A 488 -30.96 -34.31 -2.89
C LEU A 488 -32.47 -34.48 -3.13
N LEU A 489 -32.92 -35.70 -3.40
CA LEU A 489 -34.35 -35.99 -3.56
C LEU A 489 -35.14 -35.75 -2.26
N ASN A 490 -34.61 -36.17 -1.11
CA ASN A 490 -35.24 -35.92 0.19
C ASN A 490 -35.30 -34.42 0.50
N TYR A 491 -34.24 -33.68 0.21
CA TYR A 491 -34.20 -32.23 0.34
C TYR A 491 -35.28 -31.55 -0.51
N ILE A 492 -35.47 -31.98 -1.76
CA ILE A 492 -36.55 -31.47 -2.63
C ILE A 492 -37.92 -31.72 -1.97
N LYS A 493 -38.16 -32.93 -1.44
CA LYS A 493 -39.40 -33.28 -0.73
C LYS A 493 -39.64 -32.42 0.51
N GLU A 494 -38.59 -32.10 1.26
CA GLU A 494 -38.67 -31.24 2.44
C GLU A 494 -38.91 -29.77 2.09
N GLN A 495 -38.22 -29.26 1.07
CA GLN A 495 -38.38 -27.87 0.63
C GLN A 495 -39.79 -27.61 0.10
N LYS A 496 -40.40 -28.59 -0.60
CA LYS A 496 -41.81 -28.53 -1.01
C LYS A 496 -42.76 -28.20 0.16
N LYS A 497 -42.45 -28.64 1.38
CA LYS A 497 -43.27 -28.35 2.58
C LYS A 497 -43.19 -26.88 3.00
N LYS A 498 -42.09 -26.19 2.67
CA LYS A 498 -41.81 -24.80 3.02
C LYS A 498 -42.22 -23.84 1.91
N GLN A 499 -41.90 -24.18 0.66
CA GLN A 499 -42.15 -23.36 -0.52
C GLN A 499 -42.36 -24.23 -1.76
N ASN A 500 -43.27 -23.82 -2.64
CA ASN A 500 -43.46 -24.51 -3.91
C ASN A 500 -42.29 -24.22 -4.88
N PRO A 501 -41.84 -25.21 -5.68
CA PRO A 501 -40.85 -24.98 -6.74
C PRO A 501 -41.30 -23.91 -7.73
N SER A 502 -40.32 -23.16 -8.26
CA SER A 502 -40.57 -22.01 -9.14
C SER A 502 -41.21 -22.44 -10.46
N LYS A 503 -42.11 -21.63 -11.02
CA LYS A 503 -42.58 -21.86 -12.40
C LYS A 503 -41.51 -21.42 -13.39
N ILE A 504 -41.53 -21.96 -14.61
CA ILE A 504 -40.63 -21.51 -15.68
C ILE A 504 -40.74 -20.00 -15.90
N SER A 505 -41.97 -19.44 -15.88
CA SER A 505 -42.18 -17.99 -16.00
C SER A 505 -41.52 -17.17 -14.90
N ASP A 506 -41.48 -17.71 -13.68
CA ASP A 506 -40.88 -17.04 -12.53
C ASP A 506 -39.35 -17.13 -12.61
N PHE A 507 -38.83 -18.28 -13.06
CA PHE A 507 -37.41 -18.48 -13.31
C PHE A 507 -36.87 -17.56 -14.41
N VAL A 508 -37.63 -17.36 -15.50
CA VAL A 508 -37.23 -16.43 -16.58
C VAL A 508 -37.09 -15.00 -16.06
N LYS A 509 -38.08 -14.50 -15.31
CA LYS A 509 -38.00 -13.18 -14.67
C LYS A 509 -36.83 -13.09 -13.69
N TRP A 510 -36.65 -14.12 -12.87
CA TRP A 510 -35.55 -14.21 -11.93
C TRP A 510 -34.18 -14.17 -12.64
N MET A 511 -34.08 -14.87 -13.77
CA MET A 511 -32.88 -14.88 -14.60
C MET A 511 -32.55 -13.51 -15.17
N GLU A 512 -33.54 -12.75 -15.63
CA GLU A 512 -33.36 -11.38 -16.09
C GLU A 512 -32.86 -10.46 -14.97
N ASP A 513 -33.49 -10.54 -13.78
CA ASP A 513 -33.13 -9.73 -12.62
C ASP A 513 -31.70 -10.04 -12.11
N VAL A 514 -31.35 -11.32 -11.97
CA VAL A 514 -30.01 -11.76 -11.57
C VAL A 514 -28.96 -11.35 -12.59
N SER A 515 -29.24 -11.54 -13.88
CA SER A 515 -28.32 -11.18 -14.96
C SER A 515 -28.05 -9.67 -14.95
N ALA A 516 -29.07 -8.83 -14.81
CA ALA A 516 -28.91 -7.38 -14.71
C ALA A 516 -28.12 -6.97 -13.45
N ALA A 517 -28.42 -7.59 -12.30
CA ALA A 517 -27.74 -7.32 -11.04
C ALA A 517 -26.24 -7.66 -11.11
N VAL A 518 -25.89 -8.88 -11.54
CA VAL A 518 -24.50 -9.33 -11.71
C VAL A 518 -23.76 -8.47 -12.74
N LYS A 519 -24.38 -8.11 -13.87
CA LYS A 519 -23.77 -7.22 -14.86
C LYS A 519 -23.55 -5.80 -14.32
N SER A 520 -24.36 -5.32 -13.37
CA SER A 520 -24.17 -4.01 -12.74
C SER A 520 -23.09 -4.00 -11.64
N GLU A 521 -22.74 -5.17 -11.09
CA GLU A 521 -21.75 -5.28 -10.02
C GLU A 521 -20.33 -4.99 -10.51
N ASP A 522 -19.54 -4.42 -9.60
CA ASP A 522 -18.13 -4.10 -9.83
C ASP A 522 -17.23 -5.09 -9.08
N PHE A 523 -17.02 -6.28 -9.67
CA PHE A 523 -16.17 -7.34 -9.11
C PHE A 523 -14.65 -7.04 -9.17
N LEU A 524 -14.25 -5.82 -9.52
CA LEU A 524 -12.85 -5.39 -9.71
C LEU A 524 -11.98 -5.50 -8.44
N PHE A 525 -12.58 -5.61 -7.25
CA PHE A 525 -11.87 -5.69 -5.98
C PHE A 525 -12.12 -7.01 -5.27
N SER A 526 -11.06 -7.72 -4.88
CA SER A 526 -11.20 -8.76 -3.86
C SER A 526 -11.55 -8.08 -2.54
N PHE A 527 -12.73 -8.41 -1.99
CA PHE A 527 -13.26 -7.91 -0.73
C PHE A 527 -12.26 -8.08 0.45
N GLN A 528 -11.42 -9.10 0.36
CA GLN A 528 -10.30 -9.35 1.26
C GLN A 528 -9.33 -8.17 1.36
N ASN A 529 -8.99 -7.51 0.25
CA ASN A 529 -8.04 -6.38 0.26
C ASN A 529 -8.60 -5.15 0.99
N SER A 530 -9.93 -4.94 0.96
CA SER A 530 -10.56 -3.82 1.67
C SER A 530 -10.67 -4.06 3.18
N LEU A 531 -10.99 -5.30 3.60
CA LEU A 531 -11.07 -5.65 5.02
C LEU A 531 -9.68 -5.76 5.66
N GLU A 532 -8.73 -6.34 4.94
CA GLU A 532 -7.32 -6.39 5.36
C GLU A 532 -6.75 -4.98 5.49
N ALA A 533 -7.02 -4.07 4.54
CA ALA A 533 -6.58 -2.69 4.64
C ALA A 533 -7.18 -1.93 5.83
N ALA A 534 -8.46 -2.16 6.16
CA ALA A 534 -9.11 -1.54 7.31
C ALA A 534 -8.57 -2.09 8.65
N ALA A 535 -8.42 -3.42 8.76
CA ALA A 535 -7.84 -4.07 9.92
C ALA A 535 -6.38 -3.66 10.13
N PHE A 536 -5.60 -3.58 9.04
CA PHE A 536 -4.21 -3.14 9.07
C PHE A 536 -4.10 -1.69 9.55
N ALA A 537 -4.92 -0.77 9.02
CA ALA A 537 -4.92 0.63 9.45
C ALA A 537 -5.21 0.80 10.96
N LYS A 538 -6.10 -0.03 11.52
CA LYS A 538 -6.41 -0.02 12.95
C LYS A 538 -5.23 -0.51 13.80
N LEU A 539 -4.56 -1.58 13.38
CA LEU A 539 -3.36 -2.09 14.05
C LEU A 539 -2.20 -1.08 13.94
N ASP A 540 -1.99 -0.49 12.76
CA ASP A 540 -0.98 0.54 12.51
C ASP A 540 -1.15 1.75 13.45
N THR A 541 -2.39 2.14 13.72
CA THR A 541 -2.71 3.20 14.69
C THR A 541 -2.27 2.85 16.11
N GLN A 542 -2.55 1.62 16.57
CA GLN A 542 -2.10 1.16 17.90
C GLN A 542 -0.58 1.05 17.97
N TYR A 543 0.04 0.54 16.91
CA TYR A 543 1.48 0.46 16.78
C TYR A 543 2.15 1.83 16.91
N LEU A 544 1.66 2.87 16.21
CA LEU A 544 2.19 4.24 16.31
C LEU A 544 2.02 4.87 17.70
N ASN A 545 1.02 4.45 18.47
CA ASN A 545 0.87 4.86 19.87
C ASN A 545 1.93 4.19 20.75
N TRP A 546 2.22 2.91 20.55
CA TRP A 546 3.30 2.23 21.28
C TRP A 546 4.67 2.81 20.92
N ILE A 547 4.98 3.03 19.64
CA ILE A 547 6.23 3.68 19.23
C ILE A 547 6.39 5.07 19.86
N TRP A 548 5.31 5.82 19.98
CA TRP A 548 5.32 7.11 20.67
C TRP A 548 5.62 6.99 22.16
N GLU A 549 4.96 6.07 22.87
CA GLU A 549 5.25 5.82 24.29
C GLU A 549 6.73 5.50 24.49
N ILE A 550 7.30 4.64 23.63
CA ILE A 550 8.72 4.26 23.69
C ILE A 550 9.59 5.51 23.48
N GLN A 551 9.33 6.32 22.44
CA GLN A 551 10.07 7.56 22.20
C GLN A 551 10.01 8.52 23.39
N GLN A 552 8.84 8.68 24.02
CA GLN A 552 8.67 9.52 25.20
C GLN A 552 9.53 9.02 26.37
N ARG A 553 9.56 7.71 26.61
CA ARG A 553 10.39 7.11 27.67
C ARG A 553 11.88 7.35 27.46
N PHE A 554 12.37 7.17 26.23
CA PHE A 554 13.76 7.46 25.89
C PHE A 554 14.10 8.96 26.03
N MET A 555 13.16 9.86 25.68
CA MET A 555 13.34 11.29 25.92
C MET A 555 13.37 11.66 27.40
N GLU A 556 12.44 11.11 28.20
CA GLU A 556 12.41 11.30 29.66
C GLU A 556 13.69 10.82 30.34
N TRP A 557 14.19 9.65 29.91
CA TRP A 557 15.47 9.14 30.36
C TRP A 557 16.59 10.12 29.97
N TRP A 558 16.71 10.50 28.70
CA TRP A 558 17.77 11.42 28.24
C TRP A 558 17.74 12.77 28.98
N GLU A 559 16.56 13.37 29.18
CA GLU A 559 16.41 14.64 29.88
C GLU A 559 16.95 14.59 31.31
N ARG A 560 16.69 13.49 32.01
CA ARG A 560 17.17 13.27 33.38
C ARG A 560 18.68 13.02 33.41
N GLU A 561 19.19 12.19 32.50
CA GLU A 561 20.60 11.80 32.51
C GLU A 561 21.54 12.89 31.96
N GLU A 562 21.08 13.72 31.02
CA GLU A 562 21.84 14.89 30.53
C GLU A 562 22.15 15.86 31.67
N VAL A 563 21.22 16.04 32.63
CA VAL A 563 21.43 16.87 33.82
C VAL A 563 22.54 16.27 34.69
N LYS A 564 22.52 14.95 34.91
CA LYS A 564 23.56 14.26 35.69
C LYS A 564 24.94 14.36 35.03
N ILE A 565 25.02 14.17 33.71
CA ILE A 565 26.27 14.32 32.94
C ILE A 565 26.83 15.74 33.09
N LYS A 566 25.98 16.77 32.99
CA LYS A 566 26.45 18.17 33.11
C LYS A 566 26.92 18.52 34.53
N ASN A 567 26.37 17.87 35.56
CA ASN A 567 26.66 18.13 36.97
C ASN A 567 27.81 17.26 37.53
N CYS A 568 28.20 16.17 36.85
CA CYS A 568 29.20 15.21 37.37
C CYS A 568 30.64 15.77 37.38
N GLU A 569 31.46 15.22 38.28
CA GLU A 569 32.89 15.58 38.42
C GLU A 569 33.82 14.58 37.71
N GLU A 570 33.42 13.30 37.69
CA GLU A 570 34.05 12.21 36.95
C GLU A 570 33.01 11.55 36.04
N LEU A 571 33.40 11.27 34.80
CA LEU A 571 32.48 10.87 33.74
C LEU A 571 32.53 9.36 33.45
N ASP A 572 33.69 8.70 33.58
CA ASP A 572 33.90 7.32 33.15
C ASP A 572 32.97 6.31 33.86
N ASP A 573 32.86 6.41 35.18
CA ASP A 573 31.98 5.58 36.01
C ASP A 573 30.49 5.84 35.73
N LEU A 574 30.13 7.06 35.31
CA LEU A 574 28.76 7.43 34.98
C LEU A 574 28.38 6.90 33.59
N LEU A 575 29.27 7.01 32.59
CA LEU A 575 28.99 6.56 31.23
C LEU A 575 28.74 5.05 31.13
N SER A 576 29.50 4.25 31.88
CA SER A 576 29.30 2.79 31.92
C SER A 576 27.93 2.42 32.50
N LYS A 577 27.52 3.09 33.60
CA LYS A 577 26.18 2.93 34.20
C LYS A 577 25.08 3.36 33.24
N LEU A 578 25.19 4.54 32.63
CA LEU A 578 24.21 5.05 31.68
C LEU A 578 24.07 4.17 30.44
N SER A 579 25.18 3.61 29.94
CA SER A 579 25.16 2.67 28.81
C SER A 579 24.38 1.39 29.15
N THR A 580 24.45 0.95 30.41
CA THR A 580 23.70 -0.22 30.91
C THR A 580 22.22 0.13 31.09
N GLU A 581 21.91 1.29 31.68
CA GLU A 581 20.53 1.77 31.85
C GLU A 581 19.78 1.94 30.52
N VAL A 582 20.44 2.41 29.45
CA VAL A 582 19.82 2.50 28.12
C VAL A 582 19.46 1.12 27.57
N GLU A 583 20.31 0.13 27.82
CA GLU A 583 20.05 -1.25 27.39
C GLU A 583 18.87 -1.86 28.16
N GLU A 584 18.83 -1.65 29.47
CA GLU A 584 17.70 -2.08 30.31
C GLU A 584 16.39 -1.40 29.86
N LEU A 585 16.43 -0.09 29.59
CA LEU A 585 15.28 0.66 29.08
C LEU A 585 14.82 0.14 27.72
N ARG A 586 15.75 -0.18 26.81
CA ARG A 586 15.43 -0.80 25.52
C ARG A 586 14.66 -2.09 25.74
N GLN A 587 15.15 -2.95 26.62
CA GLN A 587 14.56 -4.26 26.87
C GLN A 587 13.18 -4.16 27.54
N GLU A 588 13.02 -3.30 28.56
CA GLU A 588 11.73 -3.05 29.22
C GLU A 588 10.67 -2.57 28.22
N GLN A 589 11.02 -1.58 27.38
CA GLN A 589 10.07 -1.01 26.43
C GLN A 589 9.75 -1.96 25.26
N GLU A 590 10.73 -2.73 24.80
CA GLU A 590 10.52 -3.79 23.80
C GLU A 590 9.57 -4.86 24.32
N ASP A 591 9.81 -5.40 25.52
CA ASP A 591 8.97 -6.44 26.13
C ASP A 591 7.55 -5.96 26.37
N LYS A 592 7.38 -4.72 26.87
CA LYS A 592 6.06 -4.09 27.07
C LYS A 592 5.30 -3.96 25.75
N ALA A 593 5.94 -3.47 24.68
CA ALA A 593 5.29 -3.27 23.40
C ALA A 593 4.96 -4.60 22.69
N LEU A 594 5.84 -5.60 22.79
CA LEU A 594 5.58 -6.96 22.30
C LEU A 594 4.43 -7.63 23.07
N TYR A 595 4.35 -7.43 24.39
CA TYR A 595 3.22 -7.89 25.19
C TYR A 595 1.91 -7.23 24.75
N ASN A 596 1.90 -5.91 24.52
CA ASN A 596 0.72 -5.20 24.03
C ASN A 596 0.28 -5.69 22.64
N LEU A 597 1.22 -5.95 21.73
CA LEU A 597 0.94 -6.54 20.42
C LEU A 597 0.34 -7.94 20.56
N GLN A 598 0.92 -8.79 21.41
CA GLN A 598 0.36 -10.12 21.70
C GLN A 598 -1.04 -10.03 22.32
N SER A 599 -1.27 -9.09 23.23
CA SER A 599 -2.57 -8.83 23.85
C SER A 599 -3.60 -8.36 22.81
N TYR A 600 -3.22 -7.48 21.89
CA TYR A 600 -4.06 -7.05 20.77
C TYR A 600 -4.51 -8.24 19.91
N PHE A 601 -3.59 -9.17 19.60
CA PHE A 601 -3.96 -10.42 18.93
C PHE A 601 -4.65 -11.45 19.84
N LYS A 602 -4.80 -11.25 21.14
CA LYS A 602 -5.63 -12.12 22.02
C LYS A 602 -7.06 -11.59 22.17
N MET A 603 -7.27 -10.29 22.00
CA MET A 603 -8.60 -9.68 22.03
C MET A 603 -9.43 -10.11 20.82
N ASP A 604 -10.76 -10.16 20.99
CA ASP A 604 -11.71 -10.41 19.90
C ASP A 604 -11.92 -9.10 19.10
N ILE A 605 -11.12 -8.93 18.05
CA ILE A 605 -11.09 -7.72 17.21
C ILE A 605 -11.62 -8.05 15.82
N GLU A 606 -12.54 -7.22 15.33
CA GLU A 606 -13.10 -7.33 13.96
C GLU A 606 -11.99 -7.54 12.92
N ASN A 607 -12.17 -8.54 12.04
CA ASN A 607 -11.30 -8.81 10.88
C ASN A 607 -9.84 -9.19 11.20
N LYS A 608 -9.51 -9.54 12.45
CA LYS A 608 -8.15 -9.95 12.88
C LYS A 608 -7.51 -11.05 12.02
N GLN A 609 -8.31 -12.01 11.56
CA GLN A 609 -7.86 -13.13 10.72
C GLN A 609 -7.13 -12.69 9.42
N PHE A 610 -7.38 -11.48 8.94
CA PHE A 610 -6.74 -10.96 7.72
C PHE A 610 -5.36 -10.32 7.99
N ILE A 611 -5.05 -9.95 9.24
CA ILE A 611 -3.78 -9.28 9.60
C ILE A 611 -2.79 -10.17 10.34
N GLU A 612 -3.14 -11.43 10.63
CA GLU A 612 -2.28 -12.37 11.36
C GLU A 612 -0.93 -12.60 10.66
N ASN A 613 -0.93 -12.63 9.32
CA ASN A 613 0.30 -12.75 8.51
C ASN A 613 1.24 -11.54 8.63
N HIS A 614 0.73 -10.38 9.05
CA HIS A 614 1.50 -9.16 9.27
C HIS A 614 2.02 -9.03 10.70
N ARG A 615 1.70 -9.96 11.60
CA ARG A 615 2.14 -9.93 13.00
C ARG A 615 3.67 -9.85 13.12
N HIS A 616 4.38 -10.71 12.39
CA HIS A 616 5.85 -10.73 12.42
C HIS A 616 6.47 -9.41 11.93
N TYR A 617 5.80 -8.72 11.01
CA TYR A 617 6.22 -7.42 10.52
C TYR A 617 6.20 -6.35 11.64
N PHE A 618 5.11 -6.26 12.41
CA PHE A 618 5.03 -5.34 13.55
C PHE A 618 6.01 -5.73 14.67
N GLU A 619 6.14 -7.03 14.98
CA GLU A 619 7.12 -7.51 15.96
C GLU A 619 8.54 -7.09 15.58
N THR A 620 8.94 -7.29 14.33
CA THR A 620 10.28 -6.92 13.82
C THR A 620 10.49 -5.42 13.87
N ASN A 621 9.49 -4.62 13.49
CA ASN A 621 9.61 -3.17 13.48
C ASN A 621 9.67 -2.56 14.89
N ILE A 622 8.96 -3.12 15.89
CA ILE A 622 9.11 -2.70 17.29
C ILE A 622 10.57 -2.88 17.72
N LYS A 623 11.17 -4.04 17.44
CA LYS A 623 12.57 -4.32 17.78
C LYS A 623 13.54 -3.36 17.12
N ILE A 624 13.35 -3.10 15.82
CA ILE A 624 14.17 -2.15 15.07
C ILE A 624 14.05 -0.74 15.66
N ALA A 625 12.83 -0.28 15.97
CA ALA A 625 12.60 1.04 16.54
C ALA A 625 13.26 1.19 17.93
N CYS A 626 13.12 0.20 18.80
CA CYS A 626 13.80 0.18 20.10
C CYS A 626 15.33 0.22 19.95
N GLN A 627 15.88 -0.58 19.03
CA GLN A 627 17.31 -0.60 18.77
C GLN A 627 17.81 0.75 18.22
N GLN A 628 17.09 1.37 17.29
CA GLN A 628 17.43 2.68 16.75
C GLN A 628 17.43 3.77 17.82
N LEU A 629 16.44 3.77 18.72
CA LEU A 629 16.38 4.73 19.82
C LEU A 629 17.52 4.53 20.82
N LYS A 630 17.90 3.28 21.09
CA LYS A 630 19.11 2.98 21.86
C LYS A 630 20.35 3.54 21.17
N ASP A 631 20.56 3.24 19.89
CA ASP A 631 21.75 3.66 19.15
C ASP A 631 21.84 5.20 19.07
N ASP A 632 20.71 5.88 18.87
CA ASP A 632 20.61 7.34 18.91
C ASP A 632 20.96 7.89 20.31
N SER A 633 20.49 7.24 21.37
CA SER A 633 20.81 7.62 22.75
C SER A 633 22.28 7.39 23.11
N LEU A 634 22.87 6.27 22.68
CA LEU A 634 24.31 6.01 22.86
C LEU A 634 25.16 7.03 22.11
N LYS A 635 24.78 7.37 20.88
CA LYS A 635 25.46 8.42 20.12
C LYS A 635 25.35 9.80 20.78
N LYS A 636 24.19 10.12 21.38
CA LYS A 636 24.01 11.34 22.17
C LYS A 636 24.85 11.33 23.45
N LEU A 637 24.96 10.18 24.11
CA LEU A 637 25.84 9.98 25.27
C LEU A 637 27.30 10.22 24.86
N GLU A 638 27.79 9.58 23.80
CA GLU A 638 29.14 9.78 23.27
C GLU A 638 29.40 11.26 22.94
N THR A 639 28.49 11.90 22.21
CA THR A 639 28.63 13.32 21.86
C THR A 639 28.66 14.21 23.12
N SER A 640 27.85 13.91 24.12
CA SER A 640 27.81 14.68 25.38
C SER A 640 29.02 14.40 26.26
N ALA A 641 29.56 13.19 26.22
CA ALA A 641 30.79 12.79 26.89
C ALA A 641 31.98 13.55 26.33
N GLU A 642 32.15 13.54 25.01
CA GLU A 642 33.17 14.31 24.32
C GLU A 642 33.06 15.81 24.66
N ASN A 643 31.84 16.36 24.65
CA ASN A 643 31.60 17.75 25.03
C ASN A 643 31.99 18.02 26.49
N TRP A 644 31.66 17.12 27.40
CA TRP A 644 32.02 17.23 28.80
C TRP A 644 33.54 17.18 28.99
N GLU A 645 34.26 16.29 28.31
CA GLU A 645 35.73 16.20 28.39
C GLU A 645 36.42 17.47 27.90
N ARG A 646 35.97 17.99 26.74
CA ARG A 646 36.46 19.26 26.19
C ARG A 646 36.19 20.42 27.16
N GLN A 647 34.97 20.49 27.72
CA GLN A 647 34.63 21.50 28.73
C GLN A 647 35.42 21.33 30.03
N ASN A 648 35.61 20.11 30.53
CA ASN A 648 36.32 19.83 31.78
C ASN A 648 37.79 20.25 31.69
N SER A 649 38.41 20.07 30.54
CA SER A 649 39.78 20.53 30.25
C SER A 649 39.90 22.05 30.38
N VAL A 650 38.96 22.79 29.78
CA VAL A 650 38.87 24.26 29.91
C VAL A 650 38.55 24.68 31.35
N ARG A 651 37.65 23.97 32.03
CA ARG A 651 37.28 24.22 33.44
C ARG A 651 38.47 24.09 34.39
N LYS A 652 39.36 23.10 34.17
CA LYS A 652 40.56 22.91 35.00
C LYS A 652 41.51 24.11 34.91
N ILE A 653 41.76 24.62 33.70
CA ILE A 653 42.59 25.82 33.47
C ILE A 653 41.94 27.05 34.12
N ARG A 654 40.63 27.21 33.90
CA ARG A 654 39.87 28.32 34.47
C ARG A 654 39.88 28.33 36.00
N LYS A 655 39.72 27.17 36.65
CA LYS A 655 39.81 27.05 38.12
C LYS A 655 41.14 27.60 38.65
N THR A 656 42.24 27.41 37.93
CA THR A 656 43.55 27.95 38.30
C THR A 656 43.61 29.48 38.15
N TYR A 657 43.04 30.03 37.08
CA TYR A 657 42.99 31.48 36.86
C TYR A 657 42.07 32.18 37.87
N ASP A 658 40.87 31.66 38.10
CA ASP A 658 39.94 32.18 39.11
C ASP A 658 40.57 32.16 40.50
N ALA A 659 41.24 31.07 40.90
CA ALA A 659 41.93 31.00 42.19
C ALA A 659 43.03 32.08 42.34
N ASN A 660 43.78 32.35 41.27
CA ASN A 660 44.80 33.42 41.25
C ASN A 660 44.18 34.82 41.35
N ILE A 661 43.13 35.11 40.57
CA ILE A 661 42.40 36.40 40.65
C ILE A 661 41.82 36.58 42.06
N GLN A 662 41.17 35.56 42.60
CA GLN A 662 40.58 35.57 43.93
C GLN A 662 41.63 35.82 45.02
N HIS A 663 42.81 35.21 44.93
CA HIS A 663 43.92 35.49 45.84
C HIS A 663 44.37 36.95 45.74
N LYS A 664 44.56 37.47 44.52
CA LYS A 664 44.99 38.85 44.28
C LYS A 664 43.97 39.88 44.76
N VAL A 665 42.67 39.63 44.57
CA VAL A 665 41.60 40.48 45.10
C VAL A 665 41.61 40.47 46.63
N LYS A 666 41.80 39.32 47.29
CA LYS A 666 41.92 39.24 48.77
C LYS A 666 43.14 40.01 49.30
N GLU A 667 44.29 39.88 48.63
CA GLU A 667 45.49 40.68 48.96
C GLU A 667 45.20 42.18 48.81
N LEU A 668 44.49 42.57 47.75
CA LEU A 668 44.16 43.97 47.47
C LEU A 668 43.20 44.55 48.52
N VAL A 669 42.16 43.82 48.91
CA VAL A 669 41.24 44.23 49.99
C VAL A 669 42.01 44.43 51.30
N LYS A 670 42.91 43.51 51.65
CA LYS A 670 43.73 43.62 52.86
C LYS A 670 44.62 44.87 52.83
N LYS A 671 45.31 45.12 51.70
CA LYS A 671 46.12 46.32 51.50
C LYS A 671 45.29 47.60 51.63
N CYS A 672 44.13 47.67 50.97
CA CYS A 672 43.24 48.83 51.06
C CYS A 672 42.72 49.08 52.49
N LYS A 673 42.43 48.01 53.27
CA LYS A 673 42.02 48.14 54.68
C LYS A 673 43.17 48.58 55.60
N GLU A 674 44.41 48.18 55.30
CA GLU A 674 45.61 48.55 56.07
C GLU A 674 46.06 50.01 55.86
N GLU A 675 45.71 50.63 54.73
CA GLU A 675 46.11 52.00 54.36
C GLU A 675 45.43 53.14 55.17
N LYS A 676 44.50 52.84 56.09
CA LYS A 676 43.85 53.80 57.03
C LYS A 676 43.25 55.08 56.40
N LYS A 677 42.99 55.10 55.09
CA LYS A 677 42.25 56.15 54.36
C LYS A 677 40.95 55.56 53.81
N GLU A 678 39.85 56.31 53.88
CA GLU A 678 38.62 55.98 53.13
C GLU A 678 38.86 56.23 51.64
N LEU A 679 38.92 55.16 50.85
CA LEU A 679 39.08 55.21 49.40
C LEU A 679 37.69 55.37 48.73
N SER A 680 37.61 56.26 47.73
CA SER A 680 36.41 56.41 46.90
C SER A 680 36.24 55.24 45.92
N ASP A 681 35.03 55.05 45.38
CA ASP A 681 34.76 53.96 44.42
C ASP A 681 35.54 54.11 43.11
N ALA A 682 35.89 55.34 42.72
CA ALA A 682 36.72 55.60 41.55
C ALA A 682 38.17 55.18 41.79
N GLU A 683 38.71 55.43 42.99
CA GLU A 683 40.06 55.00 43.39
C GLU A 683 40.15 53.48 43.52
N LEU A 684 39.16 52.83 44.14
CA LEU A 684 39.09 51.37 44.23
C LEU A 684 39.01 50.70 42.85
N THR A 685 38.25 51.28 41.92
CA THR A 685 38.21 50.79 40.53
C THR A 685 39.56 50.95 39.84
N TRP A 686 40.24 52.09 40.02
CA TRP A 686 41.55 52.31 39.41
C TRP A 686 42.62 51.33 39.92
N ILE A 687 42.69 51.13 41.25
CA ILE A 687 43.62 50.18 41.88
C ILE A 687 43.31 48.74 41.43
N PHE A 688 42.03 48.39 41.31
CA PHE A 688 41.60 47.09 40.78
C PHE A 688 41.99 46.91 39.32
N ASP A 689 41.81 47.94 38.47
CA ASP A 689 42.12 47.88 37.05
C ASP A 689 43.63 47.62 36.80
N GLU A 690 44.51 48.23 37.61
CA GLU A 690 45.95 47.96 37.56
C GLU A 690 46.29 46.51 37.98
N MET A 691 45.74 46.04 39.11
CA MET A 691 45.91 44.64 39.54
C MET A 691 45.39 43.66 38.49
N TRP A 692 44.25 43.97 37.88
CA TRP A 692 43.62 43.15 36.84
C TRP A 692 44.50 43.07 35.61
N LYS A 693 45.01 44.20 35.12
CA LYS A 693 45.91 44.27 33.95
C LYS A 693 47.21 43.50 34.18
N GLU A 694 47.81 43.61 35.36
CA GLU A 694 48.99 42.82 35.73
C GLU A 694 48.65 41.32 35.79
N THR A 695 47.57 40.94 36.47
CA THR A 695 47.23 39.52 36.72
C THR A 695 46.81 38.80 35.44
N VAL A 696 45.90 39.39 34.66
CA VAL A 696 45.35 38.78 33.43
C VAL A 696 46.36 38.84 32.28
N GLY A 697 47.26 39.82 32.25
CA GLY A 697 48.31 39.93 31.24
C GLY A 697 49.30 38.76 31.20
N PHE A 698 49.43 37.99 32.29
CA PHE A 698 50.29 36.79 32.34
C PHE A 698 49.56 35.48 31.95
N PHE A 699 48.24 35.49 31.77
CA PHE A 699 47.50 34.31 31.38
C PHE A 699 47.72 34.00 29.89
N LYS A 700 48.28 32.82 29.59
CA LYS A 700 48.47 32.33 28.22
C LYS A 700 47.30 31.44 27.84
N CYS A 701 46.50 31.87 26.86
CA CYS A 701 45.51 30.99 26.23
C CYS A 701 46.23 30.02 25.27
N PRO A 702 45.89 28.73 25.24
CA PRO A 702 46.36 27.84 24.18
C PRO A 702 45.92 28.40 22.81
N GLU A 703 46.86 28.73 21.93
CA GLU A 703 46.55 28.98 20.51
C GLU A 703 46.42 27.61 19.82
N ASP A 704 45.24 27.01 19.87
CA ASP A 704 44.94 25.85 19.01
C ASP A 704 44.60 26.38 17.61
N LYS A 705 45.62 26.71 16.81
CA LYS A 705 45.41 26.93 15.37
C LYS A 705 45.11 25.58 14.72
N VAL A 706 43.84 25.26 14.56
CA VAL A 706 43.43 24.08 13.80
C VAL A 706 43.42 24.39 12.31
N ASP A 707 44.15 23.58 11.54
CA ASP A 707 44.23 23.67 10.07
C ASP A 707 43.23 22.70 9.43
N VAL A 708 41.96 23.13 9.42
CA VAL A 708 40.83 22.36 8.87
C VAL A 708 41.06 21.93 7.43
N GLN A 709 41.77 22.76 6.65
CA GLN A 709 42.12 22.46 5.27
C GLN A 709 43.06 21.24 5.20
N ARG A 710 44.12 21.23 6.00
CA ARG A 710 45.06 20.10 6.06
C ARG A 710 44.37 18.81 6.52
N ASP A 711 43.44 18.89 7.46
CA ASP A 711 42.68 17.73 7.93
C ASP A 711 41.75 17.17 6.85
N MET A 712 41.06 18.04 6.10
CA MET A 712 40.26 17.61 4.94
C MET A 712 41.12 16.97 3.85
N GLU A 713 42.28 17.56 3.53
CA GLU A 713 43.24 17.03 2.56
C GLU A 713 43.75 15.64 2.99
N LYS A 714 44.06 15.45 4.28
CA LYS A 714 44.48 14.16 4.84
C LYS A 714 43.38 13.11 4.75
N SER A 715 42.14 13.47 5.06
CA SER A 715 40.99 12.54 4.96
C SER A 715 40.66 12.19 3.50
N LEU A 716 40.81 13.14 2.57
CA LEU A 716 40.71 12.89 1.13
C LEU A 716 41.80 11.91 0.64
N LEU A 717 43.05 12.07 1.10
CA LEU A 717 44.16 11.19 0.76
C LEU A 717 43.96 9.76 1.31
N ASN A 718 43.47 9.66 2.55
CA ASN A 718 43.19 8.39 3.21
C ASN A 718 42.06 7.63 2.50
N ASN A 719 40.98 8.30 2.10
CA ASN A 719 39.90 7.69 1.31
C ASN A 719 40.37 7.27 -0.09
N ALA A 720 41.23 8.07 -0.74
CA ALA A 720 41.80 7.75 -2.06
C ALA A 720 42.71 6.50 -2.08
N SER A 721 43.12 5.98 -0.93
CA SER A 721 43.87 4.70 -0.84
C SER A 721 43.03 3.47 -1.24
N GLN A 722 41.69 3.57 -1.21
CA GLN A 722 40.75 2.49 -1.57
C GLN A 722 40.35 2.48 -3.06
N ARG A 723 40.62 3.56 -3.84
CA ARG A 723 40.28 3.70 -5.27
C ARG A 723 41.50 4.18 -6.08
N LYS A 724 42.26 3.22 -6.65
CA LYS A 724 43.56 3.46 -7.34
C LYS A 724 43.47 4.44 -8.54
N ASP A 725 42.31 4.59 -9.14
CA ASP A 725 42.00 5.42 -10.31
C ASP A 725 41.95 6.94 -10.04
N LEU A 726 41.70 7.34 -8.79
CA LEU A 726 41.51 8.75 -8.39
C LEU A 726 42.74 9.37 -7.71
N LYS A 727 43.70 8.53 -7.30
CA LYS A 727 44.84 8.91 -6.44
C LYS A 727 45.83 9.89 -7.09
N TRP A 728 45.99 9.85 -8.42
CA TRP A 728 46.91 10.74 -9.14
C TRP A 728 46.28 12.09 -9.51
N LYS A 729 44.95 12.15 -9.70
CA LYS A 729 44.24 13.41 -10.01
C LYS A 729 44.00 14.31 -8.79
N LEU A 730 44.01 13.74 -7.59
CA LEU A 730 43.87 14.45 -6.31
C LEU A 730 45.22 14.91 -5.73
N LYS A 731 46.35 14.40 -6.24
CA LYS A 731 47.69 14.69 -5.70
C LYS A 731 48.18 16.12 -5.97
N ASP A 732 47.69 16.74 -7.05
CA ASP A 732 48.17 18.05 -7.55
C ASP A 732 47.10 19.17 -7.44
N ARG A 733 45.97 18.94 -6.77
CA ARG A 733 44.88 19.92 -6.62
C ARG A 733 44.60 20.21 -5.15
N LYS A 734 44.71 21.49 -4.75
CA LYS A 734 44.38 21.97 -3.41
C LYS A 734 42.86 22.15 -3.24
N CYS A 735 42.36 21.96 -2.02
CA CYS A 735 41.01 22.39 -1.64
C CYS A 735 41.02 23.91 -1.40
N GLU A 736 41.19 24.70 -2.46
CA GLU A 736 41.11 26.16 -2.35
C GLU A 736 39.63 26.59 -2.28
N PRO A 737 39.28 27.61 -1.47
CA PRO A 737 37.93 28.15 -1.44
C PRO A 737 37.62 28.74 -2.82
N ILE A 738 36.82 28.01 -3.62
CA ILE A 738 36.21 28.57 -4.82
C ILE A 738 35.22 29.63 -4.32
N GLY A 739 35.21 30.82 -4.93
CA GLY A 739 34.28 31.90 -4.57
C GLY A 739 32.81 31.45 -4.63
N ASP A 740 31.89 32.31 -4.19
CA ASP A 740 30.43 32.04 -4.09
C ASP A 740 29.73 31.63 -5.41
N ASP A 741 30.48 31.49 -6.51
CA ASP A 741 30.04 30.86 -7.74
C ASP A 741 29.75 29.36 -7.51
N GLY A 742 28.46 29.01 -7.48
CA GLY A 742 28.02 27.62 -7.35
C GLY A 742 28.64 26.69 -8.42
N PHE A 743 28.78 25.40 -8.09
CA PHE A 743 29.35 24.38 -8.98
C PHE A 743 28.74 24.45 -10.39
N LYS A 744 29.56 24.58 -11.44
CA LYS A 744 29.12 24.59 -12.84
C LYS A 744 29.58 23.34 -13.56
N VAL A 745 28.65 22.63 -14.18
CA VAL A 745 28.96 21.47 -15.01
C VAL A 745 29.60 21.92 -16.33
N LEU A 746 30.81 21.43 -16.59
CA LEU A 746 31.60 21.73 -17.77
C LEU A 746 31.49 20.60 -18.82
N PRO A 747 31.81 20.87 -20.10
CA PRO A 747 31.83 19.84 -21.15
C PRO A 747 32.73 18.64 -20.84
N VAL A 748 33.77 18.83 -20.02
CA VAL A 748 34.69 17.76 -19.57
C VAL A 748 34.07 16.79 -18.57
N HIS A 749 32.88 17.10 -18.03
CA HIS A 749 32.19 16.31 -17.00
C HIS A 749 31.30 15.18 -17.56
N TYR A 750 31.05 15.15 -18.87
CA TYR A 750 30.25 14.12 -19.52
C TYR A 750 30.94 13.60 -20.79
N LYS A 751 30.70 12.32 -21.14
CA LYS A 751 31.35 11.67 -22.28
C LYS A 751 30.64 12.04 -23.60
N THR A 752 31.38 12.63 -24.55
CA THR A 752 30.90 12.96 -25.92
C THR A 752 31.31 11.85 -26.90
N PHE A 753 30.38 11.31 -27.69
CA PHE A 753 30.69 10.34 -28.75
C PHE A 753 30.88 11.06 -30.09
N HIS A 754 32.07 10.95 -30.69
CA HIS A 754 32.31 11.36 -32.08
C HIS A 754 32.14 10.16 -33.02
N LYS A 755 31.14 10.20 -33.90
CA LYS A 755 31.07 9.32 -35.08
C LYS A 755 30.57 10.13 -36.27
N PHE A 756 31.31 10.09 -37.38
CA PHE A 756 30.98 10.75 -38.66
C PHE A 756 30.79 12.28 -38.60
N GLY A 757 31.80 13.03 -38.15
CA GLY A 757 31.88 14.48 -38.40
C GLY A 757 30.83 15.38 -37.71
N PHE A 758 29.88 14.82 -36.96
CA PHE A 758 28.91 15.57 -36.15
C PHE A 758 29.07 15.20 -34.67
N SER A 759 29.26 16.20 -33.81
CA SER A 759 29.23 16.03 -32.35
C SER A 759 27.77 15.83 -31.93
N LEU A 760 27.40 14.63 -31.48
CA LEU A 760 26.10 14.38 -30.86
C LEU A 760 26.30 14.06 -29.38
N THR A 761 25.97 15.00 -28.51
CA THR A 761 25.85 14.78 -27.06
C THR A 761 24.72 13.79 -26.82
N LEU A 762 25.04 12.64 -26.21
CA LEU A 762 24.09 11.56 -25.94
C LEU A 762 23.13 11.95 -24.80
N GLY A 763 22.10 12.74 -25.12
CA GLY A 763 20.84 12.79 -24.37
C GLY A 763 20.85 13.42 -22.97
N PHE A 764 21.85 14.20 -22.59
CA PHE A 764 21.76 15.14 -21.47
C PHE A 764 21.96 16.57 -21.99
N THR A 765 21.06 17.48 -21.62
CA THR A 765 21.35 18.92 -21.61
C THR A 765 22.30 19.18 -20.43
N SER A 766 23.21 20.16 -20.54
CA SER A 766 24.07 20.57 -19.42
C SER A 766 23.26 20.83 -18.13
N THR A 767 22.00 21.25 -18.28
CA THR A 767 21.04 21.43 -17.19
C THR A 767 20.72 20.16 -16.39
N GLY A 768 20.60 18.98 -17.02
CA GLY A 768 20.25 17.75 -16.28
C GLY A 768 21.38 17.23 -15.39
N VAL A 769 22.64 17.33 -15.85
CA VAL A 769 23.81 16.97 -15.03
C VAL A 769 24.01 18.01 -13.91
N GLN A 770 23.66 19.27 -14.18
CA GLN A 770 23.69 20.34 -13.19
C GLN A 770 22.65 20.12 -12.08
N GLU A 771 21.43 19.67 -12.42
CA GLU A 771 20.41 19.30 -11.44
C GLU A 771 20.88 18.16 -10.53
N THR A 772 21.50 17.13 -11.10
CA THR A 772 22.10 16.03 -10.31
C THR A 772 23.19 16.55 -9.38
N ALA A 773 24.11 17.40 -9.86
CA ALA A 773 25.16 17.99 -9.04
C ALA A 773 24.57 18.83 -7.90
N ASN A 774 23.58 19.69 -8.21
CA ASN A 774 22.90 20.53 -7.22
C ASN A 774 22.16 19.69 -6.16
N SER A 775 21.58 18.55 -6.55
CA SER A 775 20.94 17.63 -5.60
C SER A 775 21.95 17.01 -4.64
N ILE A 776 23.11 16.57 -5.12
CA ILE A 776 24.17 16.00 -4.28
C ILE A 776 24.73 17.06 -3.33
N ILE A 777 25.01 18.26 -3.85
CA ILE A 777 25.50 19.39 -3.05
C ILE A 777 24.52 19.71 -1.94
N ARG A 778 23.21 19.78 -2.23
CA ARG A 778 22.18 20.08 -1.22
C ARG A 778 22.15 19.06 -0.09
N GLU A 779 22.17 17.78 -0.43
CA GLU A 779 22.12 16.69 0.56
C GLU A 779 23.38 16.65 1.43
N CYS A 780 24.55 16.87 0.83
CA CYS A 780 25.81 16.96 1.56
C CYS A 780 25.89 18.23 2.40
N LYS A 781 25.39 19.37 1.89
CA LYS A 781 25.35 20.64 2.62
C LYS A 781 24.48 20.53 3.85
N LYS A 782 23.32 19.86 3.76
CA LYS A 782 22.47 19.57 4.92
C LYS A 782 23.21 18.77 6.00
N HIS A 783 23.99 17.76 5.60
CA HIS A 783 24.82 17.00 6.55
C HIS A 783 25.92 17.87 7.19
N ILE A 784 26.53 18.80 6.43
CA ILE A 784 27.53 19.74 6.96
C ILE A 784 26.86 20.73 7.93
N GLU A 785 25.71 21.29 7.58
CA GLU A 785 24.92 22.19 8.44
C GLU A 785 24.53 21.49 9.76
N ASP A 786 24.09 20.23 9.72
CA ASP A 786 23.81 19.44 10.93
C ASP A 786 25.04 19.24 11.83
N LEU A 787 26.26 19.25 11.26
CA LEU A 787 27.51 19.20 12.04
C LEU A 787 27.89 20.58 12.59
N VAL A 788 27.63 21.65 11.83
CA VAL A 788 27.99 23.05 12.16
C VAL A 788 27.04 23.67 13.18
N ASP A 789 25.77 23.26 13.20
CA ASP A 789 24.76 23.73 14.15
C ASP A 789 24.96 23.17 15.57
N LYS A 790 25.99 22.35 15.79
CA LYS A 790 26.37 21.87 17.12
C LYS A 790 27.09 22.98 17.89
N ASP A 791 26.77 23.12 19.18
CA ASP A 791 27.45 24.06 20.10
C ASP A 791 28.82 23.51 20.56
N THR A 792 29.68 23.14 19.60
CA THR A 792 30.93 22.39 19.83
C THR A 792 32.05 22.88 18.90
N ASP A 793 33.30 22.59 19.27
CA ASP A 793 34.46 22.87 18.42
C ASP A 793 34.55 21.92 17.21
N TYR A 794 35.40 22.26 16.26
CA TYR A 794 35.75 21.41 15.11
C TYR A 794 36.47 20.13 15.52
N ASP A 795 36.01 19.01 14.96
CA ASP A 795 36.66 17.71 15.08
C ASP A 795 37.19 17.24 13.70
N PRO A 796 38.47 16.83 13.59
CA PRO A 796 39.04 16.30 12.35
C PRO A 796 38.26 15.12 11.73
N HIS A 797 37.53 14.31 12.52
CA HIS A 797 36.70 13.21 12.02
C HIS A 797 35.50 13.69 11.20
N TYR A 798 35.07 14.94 11.35
CA TYR A 798 33.98 15.51 10.55
C TYR A 798 34.35 15.52 9.06
N CYS A 799 35.62 15.75 8.72
CA CYS A 799 36.11 15.64 7.35
C CYS A 799 35.89 14.23 6.78
N THR A 800 36.17 13.19 7.57
CA THR A 800 35.96 11.79 7.15
C THR A 800 34.47 11.49 6.93
N GLY A 801 33.60 11.98 7.83
CA GLY A 801 32.14 11.81 7.73
C GLY A 801 31.55 12.45 6.46
N VAL A 802 31.99 13.67 6.13
CA VAL A 802 31.58 14.37 4.90
C VAL A 802 31.99 13.58 3.66
N ILE A 803 33.23 13.08 3.62
CA ILE A 803 33.76 12.31 2.49
C ILE A 803 32.97 11.02 2.28
N VAL A 804 32.67 10.27 3.35
CA VAL A 804 31.86 9.04 3.29
C VAL A 804 30.45 9.34 2.78
N THR A 805 29.86 10.45 3.21
CA THR A 805 28.53 10.89 2.77
C THR A 805 28.52 11.22 1.28
N ILE A 806 29.52 11.95 0.79
CA ILE A 806 29.67 12.25 -0.64
C ILE A 806 29.76 10.95 -1.45
N ASP A 807 30.60 9.99 -1.02
CA ASP A 807 30.77 8.72 -1.72
C ASP A 807 29.47 7.90 -1.77
N LYS A 808 28.71 7.85 -0.66
CA LYS A 808 27.38 7.21 -0.62
C LYS A 808 26.40 7.84 -1.61
N GLN A 809 26.35 9.18 -1.70
CA GLN A 809 25.46 9.85 -2.65
C GLN A 809 25.88 9.62 -4.11
N ILE A 810 27.19 9.59 -4.37
CA ILE A 810 27.74 9.27 -5.70
C ILE A 810 27.44 7.81 -6.08
N GLU A 811 27.49 6.86 -5.14
CA GLU A 811 27.24 5.44 -5.41
C GLU A 811 25.78 5.11 -5.72
N ARG A 812 24.83 5.84 -5.12
CA ARG A 812 23.39 5.71 -5.42
C ARG A 812 23.06 5.94 -6.90
N LEU A 813 23.92 6.65 -7.65
CA LEU A 813 23.76 6.97 -9.07
C LEU A 813 24.44 5.96 -10.02
N TYR A 814 24.56 4.69 -9.61
CA TYR A 814 25.37 3.65 -10.29
C TYR A 814 25.09 3.48 -11.80
N ASP A 815 23.88 3.83 -12.28
CA ASP A 815 23.51 3.78 -13.70
C ASP A 815 24.03 4.98 -14.53
N GLU A 816 24.37 6.11 -13.90
CA GLU A 816 24.89 7.33 -14.55
C GLU A 816 26.42 7.31 -14.72
N LYS A 817 27.14 6.49 -13.94
CA LYS A 817 28.61 6.28 -14.03
C LYS A 817 29.09 5.95 -15.43
N ARG A 818 28.25 5.34 -16.27
CA ARG A 818 28.61 4.98 -17.64
C ARG A 818 28.68 6.20 -18.59
N LYS A 819 28.09 7.35 -18.20
CA LYS A 819 27.92 8.55 -19.04
C LYS A 819 28.70 9.78 -18.56
N LEU A 820 28.97 9.89 -17.26
CA LEU A 820 29.77 10.95 -16.64
C LEU A 820 31.26 10.58 -16.67
N THR A 821 32.14 11.59 -16.63
CA THR A 821 33.59 11.37 -16.55
C THR A 821 34.05 11.28 -15.11
N ASP A 822 35.18 10.62 -14.85
CA ASP A 822 35.77 10.60 -13.50
C ASP A 822 36.12 12.01 -13.00
N GLN A 823 36.33 12.95 -13.93
CA GLN A 823 36.59 14.35 -13.63
C GLN A 823 35.40 15.05 -12.96
N PHE A 824 34.17 14.75 -13.36
CA PHE A 824 32.96 15.29 -12.72
C PHE A 824 32.93 14.95 -11.23
N TYR A 825 33.16 13.67 -10.90
CA TYR A 825 33.12 13.20 -9.52
C TYR A 825 34.24 13.80 -8.67
N VAL A 826 35.43 13.96 -9.24
CA VAL A 826 36.56 14.64 -8.55
C VAL A 826 36.23 16.09 -8.27
N ASP A 827 35.80 16.85 -9.29
CA ASP A 827 35.53 18.28 -9.16
C ASP A 827 34.35 18.55 -8.20
N LEU A 828 33.31 17.72 -8.25
CA LEU A 828 32.16 17.80 -7.35
C LEU A 828 32.56 17.49 -5.90
N LYS A 829 33.38 16.45 -5.69
CA LYS A 829 33.88 16.06 -4.36
C LYS A 829 34.75 17.18 -3.77
N LEU A 830 35.65 17.76 -4.56
CA LEU A 830 36.47 18.91 -4.13
C LEU A 830 35.62 20.14 -3.79
N HIS A 831 34.59 20.44 -4.60
CA HIS A 831 33.70 21.57 -4.34
C HIS A 831 32.95 21.44 -3.01
N ILE A 832 32.40 20.25 -2.72
CA ILE A 832 31.70 20.01 -1.45
C ILE A 832 32.69 20.04 -0.27
N CYS A 833 33.89 19.49 -0.44
CA CYS A 833 34.94 19.58 0.58
C CYS A 833 35.36 21.03 0.87
N ALA A 834 35.45 21.90 -0.14
CA ALA A 834 35.75 23.32 0.06
C ALA A 834 34.64 24.04 0.85
N ILE A 835 33.36 23.72 0.59
CA ILE A 835 32.23 24.22 1.39
C ILE A 835 32.36 23.77 2.85
N ALA A 836 32.66 22.49 3.07
CA ALA A 836 32.84 21.93 4.41
C ALA A 836 34.01 22.59 5.17
N VAL A 837 35.17 22.76 4.53
CA VAL A 837 36.34 23.43 5.13
C VAL A 837 35.99 24.84 5.58
N ARG A 838 35.29 25.62 4.75
CA ARG A 838 34.87 26.98 5.10
C ARG A 838 33.96 26.98 6.34
N GLN A 839 32.93 26.15 6.36
CA GLN A 839 31.96 26.13 7.46
C GLN A 839 32.56 25.55 8.75
N PHE A 840 33.41 24.54 8.66
CA PHE A 840 34.12 23.97 9.81
C PHE A 840 35.15 24.94 10.39
N GLN A 841 35.85 25.71 9.55
CA GLN A 841 36.73 26.78 10.02
C GLN A 841 35.93 27.89 10.72
N GLU A 842 34.77 28.26 10.19
CA GLU A 842 33.89 29.24 10.82
C GLU A 842 33.32 28.73 12.15
N MET A 843 32.98 27.45 12.22
CA MET A 843 32.56 26.77 13.46
C MET A 843 33.66 26.80 14.53
N HIS A 844 34.89 26.45 14.16
CA HIS A 844 36.05 26.54 15.05
C HIS A 844 36.31 27.99 15.51
N ASN A 845 36.25 28.95 14.59
CA ASN A 845 36.43 30.37 14.92
C ASN A 845 35.34 30.86 15.89
N ARG A 846 34.08 30.44 15.70
CA ARG A 846 32.96 30.76 16.58
C ARG A 846 33.13 30.12 17.96
N PHE A 847 33.59 28.87 18.01
CA PHE A 847 33.91 28.19 19.27
C PHE A 847 35.03 28.93 20.03
N LEU A 848 36.10 29.33 19.34
CA LEU A 848 37.19 30.12 19.92
C LEU A 848 36.69 31.49 20.42
N GLN A 849 35.81 32.17 19.68
CA GLN A 849 35.21 33.44 20.14
C GLN A 849 34.36 33.24 21.40
N ASN A 850 33.50 32.21 21.43
CA ASN A 850 32.61 31.92 22.56
C ASN A 850 33.34 31.36 23.79
N ASN A 851 34.53 30.78 23.62
CA ASN A 851 35.34 30.17 24.68
C ASN A 851 36.69 30.87 24.89
N ASN A 852 36.86 32.10 24.38
CA ASN A 852 38.06 32.89 24.64
C ASN A 852 38.11 33.22 26.14
N LEU A 853 38.97 32.49 26.85
CA LEU A 853 39.12 32.58 28.30
C LEU A 853 39.44 34.02 28.75
N LEU A 854 40.22 34.77 27.97
CA LEU A 854 40.59 36.15 28.30
C LEU A 854 39.42 37.12 28.10
N ALA A 855 38.66 36.97 27.01
CA ALA A 855 37.48 37.81 26.76
C ALA A 855 36.40 37.61 27.83
N ARG A 856 36.17 36.37 28.27
CA ARG A 856 35.18 36.04 29.32
C ARG A 856 35.65 36.46 30.72
N LEU A 857 36.94 36.36 31.01
CA LEU A 857 37.48 36.97 32.22
C LEU A 857 37.23 38.48 32.21
N GLU A 858 37.46 39.16 31.08
CA GLU A 858 37.20 40.59 30.94
C GLU A 858 35.72 40.96 31.11
N GLU A 859 34.77 40.12 30.68
CA GLU A 859 33.33 40.27 30.99
C GLU A 859 33.04 40.18 32.49
N GLU A 860 33.78 39.33 33.22
CA GLU A 860 33.62 39.10 34.66
C GLU A 860 34.44 40.09 35.53
N LYS A 861 35.29 40.90 34.91
CA LYS A 861 36.10 41.94 35.54
C LYS A 861 35.28 42.85 36.45
N THR A 862 34.14 43.31 35.93
CA THR A 862 33.20 44.17 36.66
C THR A 862 32.68 43.49 37.92
N ALA A 863 32.34 42.21 37.85
CA ALA A 863 31.85 41.45 39.00
C ALA A 863 32.93 41.25 40.08
N TYR A 864 34.18 41.01 39.70
CA TYR A 864 35.31 40.95 40.65
C TYR A 864 35.61 42.33 41.26
N CYS A 865 35.50 43.41 40.48
CA CYS A 865 35.66 44.80 40.97
C CYS A 865 34.57 45.17 41.98
N GLU A 866 33.31 44.85 41.68
CA GLU A 866 32.20 45.05 42.60
C GLU A 866 32.38 44.25 43.89
N THR A 867 32.85 43.00 43.78
CA THR A 867 33.16 42.17 44.97
C THR A 867 34.21 42.85 45.84
N LEU A 868 35.27 43.43 45.27
CA LEU A 868 36.27 44.17 46.02
C LEU A 868 35.66 45.37 46.77
N LYS A 869 34.81 46.16 46.10
CA LYS A 869 34.10 47.29 46.72
C LYS A 869 33.20 46.84 47.87
N ASP A 870 32.49 45.74 47.68
CA ASP A 870 31.58 45.17 48.68
C ASP A 870 32.32 44.67 49.92
N LEU A 871 33.47 43.99 49.74
CA LEU A 871 34.32 43.52 50.84
C LEU A 871 35.03 44.65 51.59
N TYR A 872 35.30 45.76 50.91
CA TYR A 872 35.90 46.95 51.52
C TYR A 872 34.89 47.74 52.35
N ARG A 873 33.63 47.89 51.89
CA ARG A 873 32.60 48.73 52.52
C ARG A 873 31.69 48.04 53.55
N GLU A 874 31.77 46.71 53.72
CA GLU A 874 31.00 45.94 54.74
C GLU A 874 29.48 46.18 54.70
N GLY A 875 28.89 46.29 53.50
CA GLY A 875 27.44 46.44 53.32
C GLY A 875 26.65 45.17 53.64
N ASP A 876 25.36 45.12 53.27
CA ASP A 876 24.52 43.92 53.42
C ASP A 876 24.98 42.78 52.49
N LEU A 877 25.95 42.00 52.98
CA LEU A 877 26.65 40.92 52.30
C LEU A 877 25.70 39.76 51.94
N SER A 878 24.69 39.52 52.79
CA SER A 878 23.69 38.45 52.61
C SER A 878 22.81 38.71 51.39
N GLN A 879 22.19 39.89 51.33
CA GLN A 879 21.30 40.27 50.23
C GLN A 879 22.04 40.33 48.88
N LYS A 880 23.29 40.79 48.88
CA LYS A 880 24.13 40.83 47.67
C LYS A 880 24.48 39.43 47.18
N LEU A 881 24.87 38.52 48.07
CA LEU A 881 25.14 37.12 47.74
C LEU A 881 23.89 36.44 47.15
N ALA A 882 22.71 36.67 47.74
CA ALA A 882 21.45 36.12 47.25
C ALA A 882 21.11 36.61 45.83
N LYS A 883 21.22 37.92 45.56
CA LYS A 883 21.02 38.50 44.22
C LYS A 883 21.98 37.89 43.19
N ARG A 884 23.25 37.72 43.56
CA ARG A 884 24.29 37.21 42.67
C ARG A 884 24.12 35.72 42.35
N PHE A 885 23.73 34.93 43.34
CA PHE A 885 23.41 33.52 43.14
C PHE A 885 22.17 33.36 42.24
N CYS A 886 21.11 34.13 42.48
CA CYS A 886 19.91 34.12 41.65
C CYS A 886 20.19 34.52 40.20
N SER A 887 20.96 35.59 39.96
CA SER A 887 21.23 36.10 38.61
C SER A 887 22.20 35.23 37.81
N LEU A 888 23.31 34.78 38.43
CA LEU A 888 24.35 34.03 37.74
C LEU A 888 24.05 32.54 37.64
N CYS A 889 23.38 31.96 38.64
CA CYS A 889 23.15 30.51 38.73
C CYS A 889 21.69 30.14 38.45
N LEU A 890 20.72 30.61 39.23
CA LEU A 890 19.34 30.11 39.13
C LEU A 890 18.61 30.59 37.87
N LYS A 891 18.69 31.88 37.52
CA LYS A 891 18.00 32.47 36.36
C LYS A 891 18.26 31.72 35.04
N PRO A 892 19.52 31.55 34.58
CA PRO A 892 19.79 30.84 33.32
C PRO A 892 19.38 29.37 33.37
N SER A 893 19.48 28.74 34.53
CA SER A 893 19.17 27.33 34.71
C SER A 893 17.66 27.08 34.68
N LEU A 894 16.88 27.91 35.37
CA LEU A 894 15.41 27.89 35.32
C LEU A 894 14.89 28.18 33.91
N LYS A 895 15.46 29.16 33.20
CA LYS A 895 15.10 29.45 31.80
C LYS A 895 15.29 28.24 30.90
N SER A 896 16.44 27.56 31.00
CA SER A 896 16.72 26.34 30.23
C SER A 896 15.71 25.21 30.52
N VAL A 897 15.38 24.99 31.80
CA VAL A 897 14.38 23.97 32.19
C VAL A 897 12.98 24.31 31.68
N VAL A 898 12.57 25.58 31.73
CA VAL A 898 11.29 26.05 31.18
C VAL A 898 11.23 25.76 29.67
N GLN A 899 12.26 26.12 28.90
CA GLN A 899 12.31 25.87 27.45
C GLN A 899 12.24 24.36 27.10
N ARG A 900 12.91 23.50 27.88
CA ARG A 900 12.83 22.04 27.70
C ARG A 900 11.42 21.51 27.96
N GLN A 901 10.80 21.90 29.08
CA GLN A 901 9.44 21.45 29.41
C GLN A 901 8.42 21.97 28.39
N LEU A 902 8.57 23.20 27.89
CA LEU A 902 7.74 23.73 26.82
C LEU A 902 7.85 22.91 25.53
N SER A 903 9.06 22.52 25.13
CA SER A 903 9.30 21.67 23.95
C SER A 903 8.47 20.38 24.01
N LYS A 904 8.49 19.70 25.16
CA LYS A 904 7.71 18.48 25.41
C LYS A 904 6.21 18.76 25.41
N GLN A 905 5.75 19.70 26.24
CA GLN A 905 4.32 19.99 26.40
C GLN A 905 3.66 20.47 25.10
N ILE A 906 4.35 21.29 24.30
CA ILE A 906 3.82 21.76 23.01
C ILE A 906 3.65 20.57 22.06
N THR A 907 4.69 19.72 21.92
CA THR A 907 4.65 18.56 21.03
C THR A 907 3.52 17.59 21.43
N THR A 908 3.42 17.25 22.72
CA THR A 908 2.38 16.36 23.26
C THR A 908 0.98 16.95 23.07
N ASN A 909 0.75 18.21 23.45
CA ASN A 909 -0.57 18.82 23.29
C ASN A 909 -0.95 19.01 21.81
N MET A 910 0.02 19.26 20.91
CA MET A 910 -0.25 19.32 19.48
C MET A 910 -0.77 17.99 18.96
N ARG A 911 -0.13 16.89 19.34
CA ARG A 911 -0.57 15.53 18.98
C ARG A 911 -1.89 15.17 19.65
N GLU A 912 -2.05 15.32 20.95
CA GLU A 912 -3.20 14.77 21.67
C GLU A 912 -4.46 15.67 21.59
N LYS A 913 -4.28 16.99 21.52
CA LYS A 913 -5.38 17.95 21.71
C LYS A 913 -5.61 18.88 20.52
N TRP A 914 -4.56 19.27 19.79
CA TRP A 914 -4.69 20.23 18.68
C TRP A 914 -5.20 19.57 17.39
N MET A 915 -4.47 18.60 16.87
CA MET A 915 -4.83 17.88 15.64
C MET A 915 -4.63 16.37 15.79
N PRO A 916 -5.32 15.72 16.75
CA PRO A 916 -5.13 14.30 17.04
C PRO A 916 -5.30 13.43 15.82
N TYR A 917 -6.34 13.68 15.04
CA TYR A 917 -6.61 12.91 13.84
C TYR A 917 -5.52 13.02 12.75
N VAL A 918 -4.82 14.15 12.65
CA VAL A 918 -3.78 14.35 11.64
C VAL A 918 -2.46 13.74 12.08
N PHE A 919 -2.18 13.81 13.38
CA PHE A 919 -0.94 13.31 13.98
C PHE A 919 -1.07 11.87 14.51
N GLU A 920 -2.22 11.23 14.28
CA GLU A 920 -2.52 9.84 14.65
C GLU A 920 -1.79 8.84 13.76
N ASN A 921 -1.75 9.06 12.44
CA ASN A 921 -1.01 8.22 11.51
C ASN A 921 -0.47 8.96 10.29
N ILE A 922 0.50 8.32 9.62
CA ILE A 922 1.21 8.85 8.44
C ILE A 922 0.23 9.14 7.29
N SER A 923 -0.77 8.28 7.10
CA SER A 923 -1.72 8.42 6.00
C SER A 923 -2.60 9.66 6.12
N TYR A 924 -3.09 9.97 7.33
CA TYR A 924 -3.86 11.18 7.61
C TYR A 924 -2.98 12.44 7.58
N PHE A 925 -1.73 12.34 8.03
CA PHE A 925 -0.75 13.42 7.86
C PHE A 925 -0.52 13.74 6.38
N GLN A 926 -0.29 12.73 5.54
CA GLN A 926 -0.14 12.90 4.09
C GLN A 926 -1.41 13.49 3.45
N LEU A 927 -2.60 13.03 3.86
CA LEU A 927 -3.87 13.62 3.42
C LEU A 927 -3.97 15.10 3.80
N ALA A 928 -3.55 15.47 5.02
CA ALA A 928 -3.55 16.85 5.47
C ALA A 928 -2.62 17.73 4.62
N LEU A 929 -1.44 17.22 4.25
CA LEU A 929 -0.52 17.92 3.35
C LEU A 929 -1.13 18.09 1.94
N LEU A 930 -1.77 17.06 1.37
CA LEU A 930 -2.45 17.18 0.08
C LEU A 930 -3.55 18.25 0.14
N VAL A 931 -4.38 18.24 1.19
CA VAL A 931 -5.42 19.26 1.38
C VAL A 931 -4.83 20.67 1.58
N ASP A 932 -3.69 20.80 2.26
CA ASP A 932 -2.98 22.08 2.42
C ASP A 932 -2.47 22.63 1.09
N VAL A 933 -1.78 21.80 0.29
CA VAL A 933 -1.24 22.21 -1.02
C VAL A 933 -2.38 22.67 -1.93
N TYR A 934 -3.52 21.96 -1.91
CA TYR A 934 -4.73 22.39 -2.62
C TYR A 934 -5.25 23.75 -2.13
N LYS A 935 -5.35 23.95 -0.81
CA LYS A 935 -5.86 25.21 -0.22
C LYS A 935 -4.97 26.41 -0.52
N ARG A 936 -3.66 26.23 -0.65
CA ARG A 936 -2.73 27.31 -1.05
C ARG A 936 -2.96 27.77 -2.47
N ASP A 937 -3.56 26.93 -3.30
CA ASP A 937 -3.97 27.20 -4.67
C ASP A 937 -2.90 27.84 -5.56
N SER A 938 -1.65 27.36 -5.44
CA SER A 938 -0.50 27.87 -6.18
C SER A 938 0.36 26.73 -6.73
N PHE A 939 0.85 26.90 -7.95
CA PHE A 939 1.79 25.98 -8.59
C PHE A 939 3.09 25.83 -7.78
N ASP A 940 3.60 26.92 -7.19
CA ASP A 940 4.84 26.88 -6.41
C ASP A 940 4.71 25.99 -5.17
N ALA A 941 3.52 25.94 -4.56
CA ALA A 941 3.25 25.02 -3.45
C ALA A 941 3.29 23.55 -3.91
N TYR A 942 2.69 23.25 -5.07
CA TYR A 942 2.79 21.91 -5.67
C TYR A 942 4.22 21.55 -6.05
N LYS A 943 4.95 22.49 -6.67
CA LYS A 943 6.36 22.34 -7.03
C LYS A 943 7.20 21.99 -5.80
N HIS A 944 7.08 22.77 -4.72
CA HIS A 944 7.83 22.52 -3.48
C HIS A 944 7.50 21.15 -2.87
N TYR A 945 6.21 20.79 -2.76
CA TYR A 945 5.76 19.47 -2.28
C TYR A 945 6.31 18.31 -3.13
N ILE A 946 6.40 18.49 -4.45
CA ILE A 946 6.85 17.46 -5.38
C ILE A 946 8.37 17.28 -5.31
N THR A 947 9.11 18.39 -5.34
CA THR A 947 10.59 18.38 -5.40
C THR A 947 11.24 18.08 -4.05
N ASP A 948 10.64 18.54 -2.95
CA ASP A 948 11.19 18.41 -1.61
C ASP A 948 10.07 18.18 -0.57
N TYR A 949 9.49 16.99 -0.61
CA TYR A 949 8.42 16.58 0.30
C TYR A 949 8.80 16.74 1.78
N ASP A 950 10.03 16.36 2.15
CA ASP A 950 10.48 16.35 3.54
C ASP A 950 10.55 17.79 4.08
N GLN A 951 11.10 18.73 3.30
CA GLN A 951 11.12 20.14 3.68
C GLN A 951 9.71 20.74 3.69
N TYR A 952 8.87 20.44 2.70
CA TYR A 952 7.46 20.90 2.69
C TYR A 952 6.71 20.48 3.95
N ALA A 953 6.88 19.23 4.36
CA ALA A 953 6.26 18.66 5.56
C ALA A 953 6.77 19.34 6.84
N LEU A 954 8.09 19.60 6.94
CA LEU A 954 8.69 20.34 8.05
C LEU A 954 8.15 21.77 8.15
N ASP A 955 8.14 22.51 7.05
CA ASP A 955 7.63 23.89 6.99
C ASP A 955 6.14 23.94 7.38
N TRP A 956 5.36 22.95 6.94
CA TRP A 956 3.95 22.85 7.31
C TRP A 956 3.77 22.60 8.80
N LEU A 957 4.52 21.66 9.38
CA LEU A 957 4.50 21.38 10.82
C LEU A 957 4.94 22.60 11.65
N GLU A 958 5.95 23.32 11.19
CA GLU A 958 6.42 24.54 11.83
C GLU A 958 5.34 25.62 11.80
N LYS A 959 4.64 25.78 10.68
CA LYS A 959 3.50 26.68 10.58
C LYS A 959 2.37 26.28 11.54
N GLN A 960 2.06 24.99 11.67
CA GLN A 960 1.07 24.51 12.64
C GLN A 960 1.50 24.77 14.09
N ALA A 961 2.79 24.58 14.42
CA ALA A 961 3.33 24.87 15.75
C ALA A 961 3.21 26.36 16.08
N ASN A 962 3.56 27.24 15.12
CA ASN A 962 3.39 28.68 15.26
C ASN A 962 1.92 29.07 15.53
N VAL A 963 0.97 28.51 14.77
CA VAL A 963 -0.46 28.79 14.96
C VAL A 963 -0.95 28.29 16.33
N TYR A 964 -0.56 27.07 16.71
CA TYR A 964 -0.90 26.50 18.02
C TYR A 964 -0.41 27.40 19.16
N CYS A 965 0.85 27.84 19.12
CA CYS A 965 1.48 28.65 20.15
C CYS A 965 0.91 30.08 20.21
N ARG A 966 0.57 30.68 19.07
CA ARG A 966 -0.02 32.04 18.97
C ARG A 966 -1.51 32.09 19.34
N THR A 967 -2.17 30.94 19.50
CA THR A 967 -3.60 30.90 19.84
C THR A 967 -3.83 31.55 21.20
N VAL A 968 -4.79 32.47 21.31
CA VAL A 968 -5.13 33.13 22.57
C VAL A 968 -6.15 32.27 23.34
N MET A 969 -5.84 31.93 24.59
CA MET A 969 -6.76 31.27 25.52
C MET A 969 -6.92 32.14 26.76
N ASN A 970 -8.16 32.40 27.18
CA ASN A 970 -8.47 33.23 28.35
C ASN A 970 -7.75 34.60 28.36
N GLY A 971 -7.60 35.22 27.18
CA GLY A 971 -6.96 36.54 27.04
C GLY A 971 -5.43 36.55 26.96
N LYS A 972 -4.75 35.38 27.07
CA LYS A 972 -3.29 35.26 26.93
C LYS A 972 -2.88 34.35 25.78
N VAL A 973 -1.75 34.65 25.15
CA VAL A 973 -1.15 33.79 24.12
C VAL A 973 -0.73 32.45 24.75
N ARG A 974 -1.07 31.33 24.10
CA ARG A 974 -0.93 29.98 24.68
C ARG A 974 0.50 29.65 25.14
N ILE A 975 1.52 29.91 24.32
CA ILE A 975 2.91 29.63 24.72
C ILE A 975 3.34 30.46 25.93
N LEU A 976 2.88 31.71 26.03
CA LEU A 976 3.16 32.58 27.16
C LEU A 976 2.48 32.06 28.43
N SER A 977 1.20 31.67 28.35
CA SER A 977 0.47 31.05 29.47
C SER A 977 1.17 29.78 29.95
N MET A 978 1.59 28.91 29.03
CA MET A 978 2.30 27.67 29.35
C MET A 978 3.68 27.95 29.99
N ALA A 979 4.38 28.99 29.51
CA ALA A 979 5.65 29.42 30.09
C ALA A 979 5.44 29.94 31.52
N GLU A 980 4.47 30.83 31.72
CA GLU A 980 4.10 31.37 33.04
C GLU A 980 3.75 30.25 34.03
N GLU A 981 2.85 29.33 33.68
CA GLU A 981 2.44 28.19 34.53
C GLU A 981 3.64 27.29 34.88
N THR A 982 4.54 27.07 33.92
CA THR A 982 5.74 26.26 34.12
C THR A 982 6.76 26.96 35.00
N THR A 983 6.94 28.27 34.82
CA THR A 983 7.82 29.11 35.67
C THR A 983 7.32 29.13 37.11
N GLN A 984 6.03 29.42 37.34
CA GLN A 984 5.43 29.46 38.68
C GLN A 984 5.58 28.11 39.40
N ARG A 985 5.31 27.00 38.69
CA ARG A 985 5.47 25.65 39.24
C ARG A 985 6.93 25.37 39.63
N LEU A 986 7.90 25.69 38.77
CA LEU A 986 9.32 25.48 39.04
C LEU A 986 9.83 26.38 40.19
N CYS A 987 9.48 27.67 40.18
CA CYS A 987 9.84 28.60 41.25
C CYS A 987 9.23 28.17 42.60
N SER A 988 8.00 27.66 42.60
CA SER A 988 7.36 27.10 43.80
C SER A 988 8.12 25.88 44.32
N THR A 989 8.54 24.96 43.45
CA THR A 989 9.36 23.80 43.85
C THR A 989 10.68 24.25 44.48
N VAL A 990 11.38 25.21 43.87
CA VAL A 990 12.65 25.74 44.41
C VAL A 990 12.44 26.39 45.79
N LYS A 991 11.36 27.18 45.97
CA LYS A 991 11.01 27.78 47.26
C LYS A 991 10.70 26.72 48.33
N MET A 992 9.99 25.65 47.97
CA MET A 992 9.75 24.52 48.86
C MET A 992 11.05 23.86 49.31
N THR A 993 11.95 23.55 48.38
CA THR A 993 13.27 22.98 48.69
C THR A 993 14.10 23.92 49.57
N LEU A 994 14.06 25.24 49.30
CA LEU A 994 14.72 26.25 50.12
C LEU A 994 14.19 26.21 51.57
N THR A 995 12.88 26.13 51.73
CA THR A 995 12.22 26.05 53.05
C THR A 995 12.58 24.76 53.79
N GLU A 996 12.75 23.64 53.08
CA GLU A 996 13.17 22.36 53.66
C GLU A 996 14.63 22.40 54.12
N VAL A 997 15.53 22.95 53.30
CA VAL A 997 16.96 23.09 53.64
C VAL A 997 17.14 24.09 54.79
N ALA A 998 16.33 25.14 54.88
CA ALA A 998 16.35 26.10 56.00
C ALA A 998 16.01 25.49 57.36
N LYS A 999 15.36 24.32 57.41
CA LYS A 999 15.10 23.57 58.66
C LYS A 999 16.31 22.80 59.14
N ILE A 1000 17.32 22.60 58.27
CA ILE A 1000 18.58 21.97 58.62
C ILE A 1000 19.44 23.07 59.27
N ASN A 1001 19.80 22.91 60.54
CA ASN A 1001 20.59 23.89 61.30
C ASN A 1001 22.04 23.98 60.78
N LEU A 1002 22.22 24.60 59.62
CA LEU A 1002 23.52 24.86 58.98
C LEU A 1002 24.08 26.19 59.49
N ASN A 1003 25.40 26.31 59.59
CA ASN A 1003 26.03 27.47 60.21
C ASN A 1003 26.42 28.53 59.19
N THR A 1004 26.80 28.12 57.97
CA THR A 1004 27.34 29.01 56.94
C THR A 1004 26.50 29.01 55.66
N SER A 1005 26.51 30.13 54.93
CA SER A 1005 25.90 30.22 53.59
C SER A 1005 26.50 29.22 52.59
N ASP A 1006 27.75 28.79 52.77
CA ASP A 1006 28.38 27.78 51.91
C ASP A 1006 27.82 26.38 52.14
N GLU A 1007 27.70 25.94 53.40
CA GLU A 1007 27.02 24.69 53.77
C GLU A 1007 25.58 24.66 53.27
N PHE A 1008 24.86 25.78 53.43
CA PHE A 1008 23.49 25.94 52.93
C PHE A 1008 23.41 25.78 51.41
N LEU A 1009 24.26 26.48 50.66
CA LEU A 1009 24.28 26.40 49.20
C LEU A 1009 24.68 25.00 48.70
N GLN A 1010 25.64 24.34 49.35
CA GLN A 1010 26.01 22.96 48.99
C GLN A 1010 24.82 22.01 49.16
N LYS A 1011 24.11 22.12 50.29
CA LYS A 1011 22.93 21.27 50.54
C LYS A 1011 21.78 21.59 49.60
N LEU A 1012 21.45 22.86 49.38
CA LEU A 1012 20.43 23.30 48.44
C LEU A 1012 20.73 22.79 47.01
N ILE A 1013 21.98 22.90 46.57
CA ILE A 1013 22.38 22.43 45.23
C ILE A 1013 22.27 20.91 45.14
N SER A 1014 22.67 20.16 46.16
CA SER A 1014 22.53 18.69 46.16
C SER A 1014 21.08 18.22 46.02
N GLU A 1015 20.11 18.95 46.59
CA GLU A 1015 18.68 18.64 46.44
C GLU A 1015 18.13 19.06 45.06
N LEU A 1016 18.71 20.10 44.45
CA LEU A 1016 18.31 20.62 43.14
C LEU A 1016 19.03 19.94 41.96
N GLU A 1017 20.13 19.23 42.19
CA GLU A 1017 21.02 18.64 41.18
C GLU A 1017 20.34 17.60 40.28
N LEU A 1018 19.19 17.05 40.71
CA LEU A 1018 18.37 16.14 39.90
C LEU A 1018 17.37 16.86 38.97
N GLN A 1019 17.14 18.16 39.18
CA GLN A 1019 16.10 18.94 38.48
C GLN A 1019 16.65 20.12 37.67
N ILE A 1020 17.79 20.69 38.10
CA ILE A 1020 18.34 21.92 37.54
C ILE A 1020 19.85 21.74 37.32
N VAL A 1021 20.34 22.20 36.16
CA VAL A 1021 21.78 22.24 35.88
C VAL A 1021 22.36 23.50 36.50
N ILE A 1022 23.18 23.39 37.55
CA ILE A 1022 23.83 24.54 38.19
C ILE A 1022 25.30 24.58 37.78
N MET A 1023 25.72 25.64 37.08
CA MET A 1023 27.12 25.79 36.66
C MET A 1023 28.01 26.04 37.88
N LYS A 1024 28.76 25.02 38.31
CA LYS A 1024 29.67 25.08 39.46
C LYS A 1024 30.72 26.20 39.35
N GLU A 1025 31.09 26.63 38.14
CA GLU A 1025 31.97 27.80 37.95
C GLU A 1025 31.32 29.11 38.40
N LYS A 1026 30.10 29.40 37.93
CA LYS A 1026 29.36 30.61 38.28
C LYS A 1026 29.01 30.66 39.77
N LEU A 1027 28.81 29.50 40.38
CA LEU A 1027 28.63 29.37 41.82
C LEU A 1027 29.86 29.86 42.60
N LYS A 1028 31.06 29.49 42.18
CA LYS A 1028 32.31 29.93 42.85
C LYS A 1028 32.53 31.44 42.72
N VAL A 1029 32.21 32.02 41.57
CA VAL A 1029 32.27 33.47 41.37
C VAL A 1029 31.22 34.18 42.22
N ALA A 1030 29.99 33.66 42.30
CA ALA A 1030 28.93 34.22 43.12
C ALA A 1030 29.27 34.22 44.62
N LYS A 1031 29.90 33.15 45.11
CA LYS A 1031 30.29 32.96 46.52
C LYS A 1031 31.51 33.77 46.97
N PHE A 1032 32.37 34.19 46.05
CA PHE A 1032 33.68 34.71 46.39
C PHE A 1032 33.59 35.97 47.28
N GLY A 1033 34.20 35.89 48.48
CA GLY A 1033 34.30 37.00 49.44
C GLY A 1033 33.22 37.03 50.54
N TYR A 1034 32.10 36.32 50.36
CA TYR A 1034 30.95 36.44 51.23
C TYR A 1034 30.90 35.31 52.28
N GLU A 1035 31.20 35.64 53.53
CA GLU A 1035 30.96 34.75 54.69
C GLU A 1035 29.76 35.28 55.48
N VAL A 1036 28.61 34.59 55.37
CA VAL A 1036 27.34 35.03 55.96
C VAL A 1036 26.68 33.86 56.68
N ASN A 1037 25.90 34.15 57.72
CA ASN A 1037 25.12 33.16 58.45
C ASN A 1037 24.03 32.55 57.55
N ALA A 1038 23.83 31.23 57.64
CA ALA A 1038 22.86 30.51 56.82
C ALA A 1038 21.41 30.99 57.00
N ALA A 1039 21.00 31.39 58.21
CA ALA A 1039 19.64 31.82 58.51
C ALA A 1039 19.31 33.18 57.89
N GLU A 1040 20.26 34.12 57.92
CA GLU A 1040 20.14 35.43 57.29
C GLU A 1040 20.12 35.28 55.76
N PHE A 1041 21.05 34.47 55.23
CA PHE A 1041 21.12 34.17 53.80
C PHE A 1041 19.86 33.50 53.26
N SER A 1042 19.28 32.54 53.99
CA SER A 1042 18.06 31.85 53.59
C SER A 1042 16.89 32.83 53.43
N LYS A 1043 16.74 33.78 54.35
CA LYS A 1043 15.65 34.76 54.34
C LYS A 1043 15.79 35.74 53.17
N ASP A 1044 17.00 36.23 52.92
CA ASP A 1044 17.25 37.14 51.80
C ASP A 1044 17.14 36.43 50.46
N LEU A 1045 17.54 35.17 50.38
CA LEU A 1045 17.37 34.35 49.18
C LEU A 1045 15.90 34.15 48.85
N GLU A 1046 15.04 33.89 49.85
CA GLU A 1046 13.59 33.79 49.66
C GLU A 1046 13.00 35.09 49.08
N GLN A 1047 13.40 36.25 49.59
CA GLN A 1047 12.97 37.56 49.08
C GLN A 1047 13.46 37.84 47.66
N VAL A 1048 14.70 37.48 47.34
CA VAL A 1048 15.26 37.63 45.99
C VAL A 1048 14.59 36.68 45.00
N MET A 1049 14.19 35.48 45.42
CA MET A 1049 13.46 34.53 44.59
C MET A 1049 12.11 35.06 44.11
N ASP A 1050 11.38 35.83 44.93
CA ASP A 1050 10.14 36.50 44.51
C ASP A 1050 10.40 37.55 43.41
N THR A 1051 11.55 38.21 43.47
CA THR A 1051 11.97 39.19 42.45
C THR A 1051 12.38 38.47 41.16
N LEU A 1052 13.15 37.38 41.27
CA LEU A 1052 13.58 36.56 40.15
C LEU A 1052 12.39 35.96 39.39
N GLU A 1053 11.37 35.48 40.10
CA GLU A 1053 10.15 34.96 39.50
C GLU A 1053 9.46 36.02 38.63
N LYS A 1054 9.32 37.26 39.14
CA LYS A 1054 8.74 38.37 38.37
C LYS A 1054 9.60 38.75 37.15
N GLU A 1055 10.92 38.73 37.29
CA GLU A 1055 11.83 38.99 36.17
C GLU A 1055 11.70 37.94 35.05
N LEU A 1056 11.65 36.66 35.40
CA LEU A 1056 11.48 35.58 34.42
C LEU A 1056 10.13 35.69 33.70
N LEU A 1057 9.05 35.94 34.45
CA LEU A 1057 7.72 36.15 33.86
C LEU A 1057 7.69 37.35 32.91
N HIS A 1058 8.35 38.45 33.27
CA HIS A 1058 8.47 39.63 32.41
C HIS A 1058 9.29 39.32 31.14
N GLU A 1059 10.43 38.61 31.28
CA GLU A 1059 11.25 38.20 30.13
C GLU A 1059 10.45 37.34 29.15
N PHE A 1060 9.71 36.35 29.66
CA PHE A 1060 8.87 35.48 28.83
C PHE A 1060 7.71 36.23 28.18
N SER A 1061 7.15 37.25 28.84
CA SER A 1061 6.09 38.08 28.24
C SER A 1061 6.54 38.84 26.98
N SER A 1062 7.85 39.03 26.80
CA SER A 1062 8.45 39.74 25.66
C SER A 1062 8.85 38.83 24.48
N TRP A 1063 8.59 37.52 24.55
CA TRP A 1063 9.01 36.55 23.54
C TRP A 1063 8.39 36.77 22.16
N ASP A 1064 9.23 36.76 21.12
CA ASP A 1064 8.77 36.46 19.76
C ASP A 1064 8.51 34.96 19.63
N VAL A 1065 7.23 34.62 19.59
CA VAL A 1065 6.74 33.25 19.48
C VAL A 1065 7.39 32.48 18.33
N SER A 1066 7.64 33.11 17.18
CA SER A 1066 8.17 32.41 16.01
C SER A 1066 9.65 32.08 16.11
N PHE A 1067 10.43 33.02 16.63
CA PHE A 1067 11.84 32.77 16.92
C PHE A 1067 12.00 31.73 18.03
N GLU A 1068 11.25 31.86 19.12
CA GLU A 1068 11.40 30.97 20.28
C GLU A 1068 11.06 29.50 19.95
N ILE A 1069 10.02 29.23 19.14
CA ILE A 1069 9.70 27.85 18.74
C ILE A 1069 10.87 27.16 18.01
N ARG A 1070 11.68 27.91 17.27
CA ARG A 1070 12.85 27.40 16.56
C ARG A 1070 14.06 27.24 17.46
N SER A 1071 14.23 28.14 18.44
CA SER A 1071 15.35 28.12 19.39
C SER A 1071 15.14 27.13 20.55
N LEU A 1072 13.92 26.60 20.72
CA LEU A 1072 13.64 25.53 21.69
C LEU A 1072 14.60 24.35 21.50
N PRO A 1073 15.12 23.73 22.58
CA PRO A 1073 16.11 22.65 22.50
C PRO A 1073 15.68 21.46 21.63
N ASN A 1074 14.38 21.12 21.65
CA ASN A 1074 13.80 20.09 20.79
C ASN A 1074 12.56 20.64 20.08
N PRO A 1075 12.72 21.32 18.92
CA PRO A 1075 11.62 22.01 18.27
C PRO A 1075 10.44 21.07 17.93
N PRO A 1076 9.18 21.46 18.25
CA PRO A 1076 8.03 20.57 18.09
C PRO A 1076 7.83 20.02 16.67
N HIS A 1077 8.11 20.84 15.65
CA HIS A 1077 7.96 20.44 14.24
C HIS A 1077 8.97 19.36 13.83
N LYS A 1078 10.21 19.40 14.34
CA LYS A 1078 11.21 18.34 14.08
C LYS A 1078 10.84 17.04 14.79
N GLN A 1079 10.31 17.13 16.00
CA GLN A 1079 9.85 15.94 16.75
C GLN A 1079 8.68 15.25 16.06
N LEU A 1080 7.62 16.01 15.70
CA LEU A 1080 6.47 15.46 14.99
C LEU A 1080 6.87 14.89 13.63
N PHE A 1081 7.79 15.54 12.92
CA PHE A 1081 8.26 15.05 11.62
C PHE A 1081 8.95 13.68 11.74
N LYS A 1082 9.78 13.45 12.76
CA LYS A 1082 10.43 12.14 12.96
C LYS A 1082 9.43 10.99 13.08
N LEU A 1083 8.25 11.26 13.64
CA LEU A 1083 7.18 10.28 13.82
C LEU A 1083 6.26 10.15 12.59
N LEU A 1084 6.12 11.21 11.78
CA LEU A 1084 5.15 11.24 10.67
C LEU A 1084 5.80 11.09 9.29
N ARG A 1085 7.12 11.03 9.22
CA ARG A 1085 7.89 10.92 7.98
C ARG A 1085 7.68 9.59 7.26
N GLY A 1086 7.36 8.50 7.98
CA GLY A 1086 7.40 7.14 7.44
C GLY A 1086 8.84 6.67 7.22
N CYS A 1087 9.03 5.61 6.41
CA CYS A 1087 10.38 5.08 6.12
C CYS A 1087 11.26 6.00 5.26
N GLY A 1088 10.72 7.11 4.75
CA GLY A 1088 11.46 8.09 3.95
C GLY A 1088 11.71 7.68 2.49
N GLU A 1089 11.40 6.44 2.10
CA GLU A 1089 11.52 5.98 0.71
C GLU A 1089 10.40 6.55 -0.17
N LYS A 1090 10.75 6.88 -1.42
CA LYS A 1090 9.83 7.46 -2.41
C LYS A 1090 9.71 6.54 -3.61
N CYS A 1091 8.52 6.50 -4.20
CA CYS A 1091 8.26 5.65 -5.35
C CYS A 1091 9.22 6.04 -6.50
N PRO A 1092 10.06 5.13 -7.01
CA PRO A 1092 11.07 5.47 -8.02
C PRO A 1092 10.47 5.85 -9.38
N ALA A 1093 9.16 5.65 -9.56
CA ALA A 1093 8.45 6.01 -10.77
C ALA A 1093 7.72 7.36 -10.66
N CYS A 1094 6.98 7.62 -9.57
CA CYS A 1094 6.17 8.84 -9.44
C CYS A 1094 6.54 9.75 -8.27
N GLY A 1095 7.51 9.39 -7.44
CA GLY A 1095 7.97 10.20 -6.31
C GLY A 1095 7.01 10.28 -5.12
N ALA A 1096 5.93 9.50 -5.12
CA ALA A 1096 5.02 9.42 -3.97
C ALA A 1096 5.75 8.86 -2.73
N PRO A 1097 5.63 9.49 -1.55
CA PRO A 1097 6.24 8.98 -0.32
C PRO A 1097 5.58 7.67 0.13
N CYS A 1098 6.36 6.79 0.75
CA CYS A 1098 5.83 5.59 1.39
C CYS A 1098 4.94 5.96 2.58
N GLU A 1099 3.86 5.20 2.78
CA GLU A 1099 2.94 5.36 3.92
C GLU A 1099 3.26 4.44 5.11
N LEU A 1100 4.33 3.63 5.02
CA LEU A 1100 4.73 2.65 6.03
C LEU A 1100 6.04 3.03 6.73
N GLU A 1101 6.21 2.60 7.98
CA GLU A 1101 7.44 2.73 8.77
C GLU A 1101 8.36 1.49 8.68
N GLY A 1102 9.62 1.65 9.08
CA GLY A 1102 10.62 0.57 9.10
C GLY A 1102 11.35 0.35 7.76
N SER A 1103 12.39 -0.49 7.78
CA SER A 1103 13.33 -0.70 6.66
C SER A 1103 13.07 -1.99 5.86
N ASN A 1104 12.17 -2.86 6.32
CA ASN A 1104 11.93 -4.20 5.76
C ASN A 1104 10.45 -4.46 5.40
N HIS A 1105 9.81 -3.53 4.70
CA HIS A 1105 8.50 -3.76 4.09
C HIS A 1105 8.53 -3.69 2.57
N GLN A 1106 7.45 -4.17 1.97
CA GLN A 1106 7.11 -3.83 0.60
C GLN A 1106 6.51 -2.40 0.59
N HIS A 1107 7.17 -1.46 -0.08
CA HIS A 1107 6.73 -0.06 -0.06
C HIS A 1107 5.38 0.12 -0.72
N TYR A 1108 4.59 1.00 -0.11
CA TYR A 1108 3.19 1.22 -0.43
C TYR A 1108 2.82 2.71 -0.32
N SER A 1109 1.95 3.16 -1.23
CA SER A 1109 1.28 4.46 -1.16
C SER A 1109 -0.11 4.31 -1.76
N ARG A 1110 -1.13 4.87 -1.10
CA ARG A 1110 -2.52 4.92 -1.59
C ARG A 1110 -2.65 5.86 -2.79
N TYR A 1111 -1.78 6.87 -2.87
CA TYR A 1111 -1.88 7.97 -3.82
C TYR A 1111 -0.59 8.18 -4.62
N HIS A 1112 -0.42 7.37 -5.66
CA HIS A 1112 0.64 7.58 -6.65
C HIS A 1112 0.37 8.81 -7.53
N ARG A 1113 1.44 9.55 -7.86
CA ARG A 1113 1.39 10.72 -8.74
C ARG A 1113 1.30 10.28 -10.22
N VAL A 1114 0.71 11.12 -11.07
CA VAL A 1114 0.76 10.91 -12.52
C VAL A 1114 2.17 11.19 -13.05
N PHE A 1115 2.62 10.46 -14.08
CA PHE A 1115 3.99 10.59 -14.61
C PHE A 1115 4.34 12.00 -15.09
N ALA A 1116 3.36 12.72 -15.66
CA ALA A 1116 3.53 14.10 -16.11
C ALA A 1116 3.88 15.08 -14.97
N VAL A 1117 3.69 14.68 -13.71
CA VAL A 1117 3.91 15.50 -12.51
C VAL A 1117 5.26 15.19 -11.84
N ASN A 1118 6.00 14.15 -12.25
CA ASN A 1118 7.26 13.75 -11.59
C ASN A 1118 8.31 13.25 -12.60
N HIS A 1119 9.23 14.13 -13.02
CA HIS A 1119 10.55 13.87 -13.65
C HIS A 1119 10.73 12.59 -14.49
N MET A 1120 10.10 12.50 -15.67
CA MET A 1120 10.69 11.74 -16.80
C MET A 1120 10.37 12.43 -18.12
N PRO A 1121 11.36 12.99 -18.85
CA PRO A 1121 11.13 13.51 -20.18
C PRO A 1121 10.54 12.40 -21.09
N PRO A 1122 9.58 12.71 -21.97
CA PRO A 1122 9.05 11.75 -22.96
C PRO A 1122 10.13 11.06 -23.82
N LYS A 1123 11.36 11.61 -23.83
CA LYS A 1123 12.54 11.10 -24.55
C LYS A 1123 13.16 9.83 -23.96
N MET A 1124 12.73 9.37 -22.78
CA MET A 1124 13.14 8.09 -22.17
C MET A 1124 12.15 6.93 -22.44
N LEU A 1125 11.15 7.13 -23.30
CA LEU A 1125 10.40 6.03 -23.91
C LEU A 1125 11.31 5.27 -24.91
N PRO A 1126 11.13 3.96 -25.11
CA PRO A 1126 12.07 3.13 -25.86
C PRO A 1126 12.42 3.70 -27.23
N PHE A 1127 13.73 3.90 -27.46
CA PHE A 1127 14.33 4.39 -28.70
C PHE A 1127 14.29 3.35 -29.84
N LYS A 1128 13.15 2.67 -30.05
CA LYS A 1128 12.92 1.73 -31.16
C LYS A 1128 11.55 1.97 -31.81
N THR A 1129 11.38 3.18 -32.34
CA THR A 1129 10.41 3.48 -33.42
C THR A 1129 11.08 4.33 -34.49
N GLN A 1130 12.32 3.99 -34.85
CA GLN A 1130 12.95 4.47 -36.09
C GLN A 1130 12.55 3.56 -37.27
N ILE A 1131 11.26 3.44 -37.59
CA ILE A 1131 10.78 3.30 -38.98
C ILE A 1131 9.36 3.88 -39.04
N LYS A 1132 9.23 5.16 -39.39
CA LYS A 1132 8.45 5.67 -40.53
C LYS A 1132 8.35 7.19 -40.45
N LYS A 1133 9.32 7.81 -41.12
CA LYS A 1133 9.51 9.24 -41.35
C LYS A 1133 8.53 9.79 -42.42
N ARG A 1134 7.24 9.40 -42.40
CA ARG A 1134 6.27 9.82 -43.45
C ARG A 1134 4.85 10.19 -43.02
N TYR A 1135 4.56 10.32 -41.73
CA TYR A 1135 3.29 10.92 -41.27
C TYR A 1135 3.55 11.85 -40.10
N SER A 1136 3.94 13.09 -40.38
CA SER A 1136 4.10 14.17 -39.41
C SER A 1136 2.82 14.98 -39.20
N GLN A 1137 1.63 14.36 -39.30
CA GLN A 1137 0.34 15.05 -39.13
C GLN A 1137 -0.73 14.27 -38.36
N ILE A 1138 -0.41 13.18 -37.65
CA ILE A 1138 -1.42 12.47 -36.83
C ILE A 1138 -0.88 12.30 -35.41
N PHE A 1139 -1.44 13.14 -34.53
CA PHE A 1139 -1.59 13.03 -33.07
C PHE A 1139 -0.70 12.01 -32.34
N VAL A 1140 0.23 12.53 -31.54
CA VAL A 1140 0.80 11.76 -30.42
C VAL A 1140 -0.29 11.65 -29.35
N ASN A 1141 -1.14 10.63 -29.45
CA ASN A 1141 -2.08 10.28 -28.40
C ASN A 1141 -1.28 9.77 -27.19
N PHE A 1142 -1.16 10.59 -26.15
CA PHE A 1142 -0.84 10.11 -24.81
C PHE A 1142 -2.05 9.33 -24.30
N ASP A 1143 -2.04 8.01 -24.51
CA ASP A 1143 -3.02 7.07 -23.94
C ASP A 1143 -3.02 7.18 -22.40
N GLU A 1144 -4.17 7.03 -21.73
CA GLU A 1144 -4.33 7.02 -20.26
C GLU A 1144 -3.28 6.14 -19.56
N ARG A 1145 -2.83 5.07 -20.23
CA ARG A 1145 -1.79 4.14 -19.78
C ARG A 1145 -0.42 4.78 -19.52
N SER A 1146 -0.15 5.94 -20.11
CA SER A 1146 1.10 6.70 -19.97
C SER A 1146 1.05 7.77 -18.88
N MET A 1147 -0.13 8.03 -18.31
CA MET A 1147 -0.30 8.98 -17.19
C MET A 1147 -0.15 8.32 -15.81
N ASN A 1148 -0.28 6.99 -15.70
CA ASN A 1148 -0.24 6.29 -14.40
C ASN A 1148 1.17 5.85 -14.05
N CYS A 1149 1.51 5.87 -12.76
CA CYS A 1149 2.68 5.15 -12.24
C CYS A 1149 2.58 3.67 -12.69
N ILE A 1150 3.37 3.32 -13.70
CA ILE A 1150 3.52 2.04 -14.42
C ILE A 1150 2.35 1.03 -14.31
N SER A 1151 1.60 0.83 -15.40
CA SER A 1151 0.65 -0.29 -15.50
C SER A 1151 1.33 -1.65 -15.25
N SER A 1152 0.64 -2.64 -14.67
CA SER A 1152 1.29 -3.94 -14.35
C SER A 1152 1.82 -4.69 -15.58
N LYS A 1153 1.29 -4.41 -16.79
CA LYS A 1153 1.84 -4.95 -18.06
C LYS A 1153 3.23 -4.36 -18.35
N THR A 1154 3.42 -3.06 -18.11
CA THR A 1154 4.71 -2.35 -18.25
C THR A 1154 5.71 -2.64 -17.11
N GLN A 1155 5.25 -3.05 -15.91
CA GLN A 1155 6.15 -3.49 -14.82
C GLN A 1155 6.92 -4.79 -15.14
N LYS A 1156 6.41 -5.60 -16.08
CA LYS A 1156 7.06 -6.84 -16.50
C LYS A 1156 8.22 -6.63 -17.47
N THR A 1157 8.21 -5.55 -18.25
CA THR A 1157 9.13 -5.37 -19.39
C THR A 1157 9.95 -4.07 -19.36
N SER A 1158 9.57 -3.07 -18.56
CA SER A 1158 10.26 -1.77 -18.51
C SER A 1158 11.46 -1.73 -17.54
N ARG A 1159 12.39 -0.80 -17.79
CA ARG A 1159 13.51 -0.50 -16.87
C ARG A 1159 12.98 -0.01 -15.51
N GLN A 1160 11.93 0.79 -15.50
CA GLN A 1160 11.31 1.27 -14.25
C GLN A 1160 10.57 0.15 -13.49
N GLY A 1161 9.97 -0.84 -14.17
CA GLY A 1161 9.43 -2.05 -13.55
C GLY A 1161 10.48 -2.90 -12.82
N ARG A 1162 11.71 -2.93 -13.34
CA ARG A 1162 12.87 -3.55 -12.66
C ARG A 1162 13.33 -2.75 -11.45
N LEU A 1163 13.29 -1.42 -11.50
CA LEU A 1163 13.59 -0.56 -10.35
C LEU A 1163 12.57 -0.77 -9.23
N LEU A 1164 11.27 -0.79 -9.52
CA LEU A 1164 10.24 -1.05 -8.50
C LEU A 1164 10.47 -2.38 -7.77
N ARG A 1165 10.79 -3.47 -8.49
CA ARG A 1165 11.13 -4.76 -7.85
C ARG A 1165 12.43 -4.71 -7.05
N ARG A 1166 13.45 -4.05 -7.58
CA ARG A 1166 14.76 -3.91 -6.91
C ARG A 1166 14.65 -3.15 -5.58
N TYR A 1167 13.80 -2.12 -5.55
CA TYR A 1167 13.54 -1.33 -4.36
C TYR A 1167 12.32 -1.83 -3.57
N LYS A 1168 11.85 -3.08 -3.74
CA LYS A 1168 10.73 -3.68 -2.98
C LYS A 1168 9.41 -2.86 -3.01
N TRP A 1169 9.12 -2.10 -4.07
CA TRP A 1169 7.80 -1.46 -4.22
C TRP A 1169 6.77 -2.48 -4.72
N GLY A 1170 5.57 -2.46 -4.13
CA GLY A 1170 4.46 -3.35 -4.50
C GLY A 1170 4.03 -3.26 -5.96
N ASN A 1171 3.22 -4.23 -6.40
CA ASN A 1171 2.50 -4.10 -7.67
C ASN A 1171 1.60 -2.87 -7.57
N LEU A 1172 2.01 -1.77 -8.19
CA LEU A 1172 1.20 -0.55 -8.32
C LEU A 1172 -0.21 -0.95 -8.79
N TYR A 1173 -1.21 -0.68 -7.97
CA TYR A 1173 -2.59 -1.09 -8.18
C TYR A 1173 -3.10 -0.62 -9.55
N LYS A 1174 -3.89 -1.47 -10.21
CA LYS A 1174 -4.56 -1.16 -11.48
C LYS A 1174 -5.91 -0.49 -11.19
N GLY A 1175 -6.14 0.69 -11.75
CA GLY A 1175 -7.49 1.21 -11.99
C GLY A 1175 -7.70 2.67 -11.66
N TYR A 1176 -7.23 3.14 -10.50
CA TYR A 1176 -7.52 4.51 -10.06
C TYR A 1176 -6.26 5.33 -10.12
N THR A 1177 -6.14 6.15 -11.18
CA THR A 1177 -5.39 7.39 -11.01
C THR A 1177 -5.86 8.11 -9.78
N SER A 1178 -4.93 8.72 -9.05
CA SER A 1178 -5.26 9.79 -8.13
C SER A 1178 -6.09 10.85 -8.87
N VAL A 1179 -7.41 10.85 -8.63
CA VAL A 1179 -8.35 11.87 -9.10
C VAL A 1179 -7.83 13.26 -8.70
N TYR A 1180 -7.17 13.33 -7.54
CA TYR A 1180 -6.46 14.51 -7.06
C TYR A 1180 -5.35 14.97 -8.01
N TRP A 1181 -4.43 14.09 -8.43
CA TRP A 1181 -3.31 14.48 -9.30
C TRP A 1181 -3.75 14.74 -10.75
N ARG A 1182 -4.85 14.12 -11.20
CA ARG A 1182 -5.52 14.50 -12.48
C ARG A 1182 -6.10 15.91 -12.42
N PHE A 1183 -6.78 16.25 -11.32
CA PHE A 1183 -7.29 17.61 -11.08
C PHE A 1183 -6.14 18.65 -11.07
N VAL A 1184 -5.03 18.34 -10.40
CA VAL A 1184 -3.84 19.20 -10.33
C VAL A 1184 -3.20 19.37 -11.70
N LEU A 1185 -3.01 18.27 -12.45
CA LEU A 1185 -2.46 18.34 -13.81
C LEU A 1185 -3.35 19.16 -14.73
N LYS A 1186 -4.68 19.04 -14.65
CA LYS A 1186 -5.61 19.89 -15.41
C LYS A 1186 -5.38 21.36 -15.12
N LYS A 1187 -5.31 21.73 -13.84
CA LYS A 1187 -5.20 23.12 -13.42
C LYS A 1187 -3.85 23.75 -13.79
N TYR A 1188 -2.76 23.00 -13.67
CA TYR A 1188 -1.39 23.51 -13.79
C TYR A 1188 -0.61 22.93 -14.98
N ASN A 1189 -1.29 22.36 -15.98
CA ASN A 1189 -0.68 21.63 -17.11
C ASN A 1189 0.45 22.42 -17.78
N GLN A 1190 0.18 23.69 -18.10
CA GLN A 1190 1.12 24.55 -18.80
C GLN A 1190 2.33 24.89 -17.93
N GLN A 1191 2.12 25.15 -16.64
CA GLN A 1191 3.20 25.42 -15.70
C GLN A 1191 4.06 24.18 -15.42
N PHE A 1192 3.47 22.98 -15.39
CA PHE A 1192 4.24 21.73 -15.36
C PHE A 1192 5.07 21.53 -16.62
N ALA A 1193 4.50 21.84 -17.79
CA ALA A 1193 5.20 21.76 -19.06
C ALA A 1193 6.41 22.71 -19.12
N GLU A 1194 6.23 23.95 -18.66
CA GLU A 1194 7.30 24.95 -18.51
C GLU A 1194 8.35 24.49 -17.50
N PHE A 1195 7.92 24.05 -16.32
CA PHE A 1195 8.82 23.58 -15.25
C PHE A 1195 9.72 22.43 -15.70
N TYR A 1196 9.18 21.50 -16.50
CA TYR A 1196 9.94 20.35 -17.03
C TYR A 1196 10.53 20.56 -18.42
N ASN A 1197 10.38 21.75 -19.01
CA ASN A 1197 10.82 22.07 -20.38
C ASN A 1197 10.29 21.05 -21.43
N THR A 1198 8.99 20.79 -21.38
CA THR A 1198 8.25 19.87 -22.25
C THR A 1198 7.05 20.57 -22.89
N LYS A 1199 6.37 19.91 -23.83
CA LYS A 1199 5.10 20.42 -24.35
C LYS A 1199 3.96 20.10 -23.37
N PRO A 1200 2.98 21.00 -23.21
CA PRO A 1200 1.77 20.73 -22.46
C PRO A 1200 1.14 19.42 -22.92
N VAL A 1201 0.67 18.64 -21.95
CA VAL A 1201 -0.02 17.39 -22.25
C VAL A 1201 -1.35 17.75 -22.91
N TYR A 1202 -1.67 17.12 -24.04
CA TYR A 1202 -2.99 17.30 -24.64
C TYR A 1202 -4.03 16.65 -23.72
N LEU A 1203 -4.80 17.47 -23.03
CA LEU A 1203 -5.92 17.05 -22.20
C LEU A 1203 -7.16 17.16 -23.09
N ASP A 1204 -7.73 16.03 -23.52
CA ASP A 1204 -9.00 16.05 -24.23
C ASP A 1204 -10.06 16.76 -23.37
N SER A 1205 -11.15 17.22 -23.99
CA SER A 1205 -12.32 17.85 -23.31
C SER A 1205 -12.93 16.98 -22.19
N ILE A 1206 -12.44 15.75 -22.03
CA ILE A 1206 -12.64 14.78 -20.97
C ILE A 1206 -11.82 15.12 -19.68
N PHE A 1207 -11.74 16.39 -19.21
CA PHE A 1207 -11.26 16.72 -17.84
C PHE A 1207 -12.15 17.61 -16.91
N GLU A 1208 -13.48 17.60 -16.92
CA GLU A 1208 -14.38 18.20 -15.91
C GLU A 1208 -14.32 17.54 -14.50
N ILE A 1209 -13.12 17.27 -13.97
CA ILE A 1209 -12.95 16.89 -12.57
C ILE A 1209 -13.04 18.15 -11.71
N THR A 1210 -14.01 18.19 -10.80
CA THR A 1210 -14.14 19.27 -9.81
C THR A 1210 -13.45 18.89 -8.51
N TRP A 1211 -13.18 19.88 -7.66
CA TRP A 1211 -12.71 19.59 -6.29
C TRP A 1211 -13.73 18.79 -5.49
N ASN A 1212 -15.03 18.85 -5.82
CA ASN A 1212 -16.04 18.06 -5.13
C ASN A 1212 -15.87 16.56 -5.41
N ASP A 1213 -15.48 16.21 -6.64
CA ASP A 1213 -15.20 14.82 -7.04
C ASP A 1213 -13.92 14.31 -6.39
N VAL A 1214 -12.87 15.16 -6.36
CA VAL A 1214 -11.63 14.89 -5.63
C VAL A 1214 -11.92 14.68 -4.13
N ARG A 1215 -12.75 15.54 -3.52
CA ARG A 1215 -13.13 15.44 -2.11
C ARG A 1215 -13.83 14.11 -1.81
N LYS A 1216 -14.90 13.78 -2.55
CA LYS A 1216 -15.63 12.50 -2.37
C LYS A 1216 -14.71 11.30 -2.54
N HIS A 1217 -13.76 11.37 -3.47
CA HIS A 1217 -12.77 10.32 -3.68
C HIS A 1217 -11.77 10.21 -2.51
N LEU A 1218 -11.25 11.33 -1.98
CA LEU A 1218 -10.41 11.33 -0.78
C LEU A 1218 -11.17 10.82 0.46
N GLU A 1219 -12.44 11.22 0.63
CA GLU A 1219 -13.32 10.73 1.70
C GLU A 1219 -13.52 9.21 1.61
N LYS A 1220 -13.73 8.67 0.41
CA LYS A 1220 -13.87 7.22 0.18
C LYS A 1220 -12.56 6.46 0.45
N VAL A 1221 -11.42 6.97 -0.03
CA VAL A 1221 -10.13 6.27 0.08
C VAL A 1221 -9.60 6.27 1.51
N TYR A 1222 -9.68 7.39 2.20
CA TYR A 1222 -9.20 7.52 3.58
C TYR A 1222 -10.28 7.20 4.62
N GLN A 1223 -11.52 6.92 4.20
CA GLN A 1223 -12.68 6.69 5.07
C GLN A 1223 -12.95 7.84 6.05
N VAL A 1224 -12.81 9.08 5.56
CA VAL A 1224 -12.95 10.31 6.37
C VAL A 1224 -14.05 11.20 5.81
N LYS A 1225 -14.63 12.09 6.62
CA LYS A 1225 -15.53 13.15 6.12
C LYS A 1225 -14.78 14.49 6.05
N LEU A 1226 -14.62 15.05 4.86
CA LEU A 1226 -13.99 16.35 4.58
C LEU A 1226 -15.04 17.49 4.45
N GLY A 1227 -16.23 17.35 5.04
CA GLY A 1227 -17.32 18.34 5.03
C GLY A 1227 -17.08 19.60 5.90
N PRO A 1228 -17.93 20.64 5.85
CA PRO A 1228 -17.71 21.93 6.53
C PRO A 1228 -17.48 21.88 8.06
N PRO A 1229 -18.15 21.02 8.85
CA PRO A 1229 -17.91 20.91 10.30
C PRO A 1229 -16.63 20.14 10.65
N SER A 1230 -16.23 19.16 9.85
CA SER A 1230 -14.98 18.40 10.04
C SER A 1230 -13.77 19.11 9.42
N LEU A 1231 -13.98 19.91 8.37
CA LEU A 1231 -13.05 20.94 7.94
C LEU A 1231 -12.87 22.03 8.99
N ALA A 1232 -13.78 22.23 9.96
CA ALA A 1232 -13.54 23.10 11.11
C ALA A 1232 -12.41 22.57 12.00
N ARG A 1233 -12.25 21.24 12.12
CA ARG A 1233 -11.08 20.61 12.77
C ARG A 1233 -9.81 20.64 11.92
N PHE A 1234 -9.93 20.81 10.59
CA PHE A 1234 -8.82 21.16 9.68
C PHE A 1234 -8.72 22.68 9.38
N ARG A 1235 -9.48 23.53 10.09
CA ARG A 1235 -9.52 24.99 9.93
C ARG A 1235 -9.22 25.64 11.27
N SER A 1236 -7.98 26.08 11.44
CA SER A 1236 -7.74 27.43 11.94
C SER A 1236 -7.31 28.34 10.78
N MET A 1237 -8.19 28.52 9.78
CA MET A 1237 -8.01 29.57 8.75
C MET A 1237 -9.35 30.25 8.44
N LYS A 1238 -9.92 30.88 9.46
CA LYS A 1238 -10.82 32.04 9.33
C LYS A 1238 -10.50 33.04 10.45
N SER A 1239 -9.31 33.62 10.42
CA SER A 1239 -9.00 34.87 11.14
C SER A 1239 -7.96 35.71 10.40
N GLN A 1240 -7.95 35.66 9.06
CA GLN A 1240 -7.18 36.59 8.21
C GLN A 1240 -8.01 37.84 7.86
N ARG A 1241 -8.72 38.39 8.84
CA ARG A 1241 -9.39 39.70 8.72
C ARG A 1241 -9.07 40.67 9.86
N THR A 1242 -8.07 40.38 10.69
CA THR A 1242 -7.68 41.29 11.79
C THR A 1242 -6.17 41.50 11.95
N LEU A 1243 -5.33 41.01 11.04
CA LEU A 1243 -3.88 41.28 11.06
C LEU A 1243 -3.42 42.36 10.05
N ASP A 1244 -4.23 42.74 9.06
CA ASP A 1244 -3.91 43.85 8.12
C ASP A 1244 -4.07 45.26 8.73
N LYS A 1245 -4.24 45.38 10.06
CA LYS A 1245 -4.39 46.68 10.73
C LYS A 1245 -3.24 47.07 11.67
N TYR A 1246 -2.20 46.24 11.81
CA TYR A 1246 -1.07 46.54 12.73
C TYR A 1246 0.32 46.66 12.07
N GLU A 1247 0.41 46.67 10.73
CA GLU A 1247 1.65 46.96 9.99
C GLU A 1247 1.59 48.29 9.19
N ARG A 1248 0.90 49.30 9.71
CA ARG A 1248 1.14 50.69 9.29
C ARG A 1248 1.68 51.49 10.46
N ALA A 1249 3.00 51.46 10.62
CA ALA A 1249 3.69 52.56 11.29
C ALA A 1249 3.39 53.85 10.50
N PRO A 1250 2.91 54.93 11.14
CA PRO A 1250 2.83 56.22 10.48
C PRO A 1250 4.25 56.76 10.29
N SER A 1251 4.57 57.06 9.05
CA SER A 1251 5.71 57.89 8.68
C SER A 1251 5.64 59.22 9.45
N PHE A 1252 6.55 59.43 10.39
CA PHE A 1252 6.93 60.77 10.82
C PHE A 1252 7.62 61.46 9.64
N GLN A 1253 6.97 62.48 9.08
CA GLN A 1253 7.62 63.56 8.36
C GLN A 1253 7.38 64.85 9.17
N GLN A 1254 8.50 65.47 9.52
CA GLN A 1254 8.75 66.87 9.91
C GLN A 1254 7.53 67.80 9.96
N ASP A 1255 7.19 68.29 11.16
CA ASP A 1255 7.67 69.58 11.70
C ASP A 1255 7.69 69.53 13.24
#